data_AF-A0A7K3XBT4-F1
#
_entry.id   AF-A0A7K3XBT4-F1
#
_cell.length_a   1.000
_cell.length_b   1.000
_cell.length_c   1.000
_cell.angle_alpha   90.00
_cell.angle_beta   90.00
_cell.angle_gamma   90.00
#
_symmetry.space_group_name_H-M   'P 1'
#
loop_
_entity.id
_entity.type
_entity.pdbx_description
1 polymer ?
#
loop_
_entity_poly.entity_id
_entity_poly.type
_entity_poly.pdbx_seq_one_letter_code
_entity_poly.pdbx_strand_id
1 'polypeptide(L)'
;MTLGYMRWLADLERPGLAGEPETDVLDIGFVPDGARLPGLAALVQRLAERFGDAQGSPPRVTVVVTAALDAASAVYANAGQAETALVAALRDRLAAVDGPTGLTLVQTLPHADPMSAQAVEQANAGVAEAATAAGAVVVPVHRVADLDVLAAGEDFAAVAAALEALGRRDRVGYLWNRLVDLAWAHWQALAPHLATAPKVFLTDLDGVLWPGTVAEDGLPDALTAGGIVGQLGHRVWRQHLAERQRRGALLAGISKNDPAEAQAALNCVDPAVPLAELWAAPDVDKTAATTWALGYFDRIAAHHAAFIDDNPGQQERLRAAYPALHVPAVAATPLLVTDLFRQLHPGSDQPPTTSDLQRTRFYQARRSGELVPEIVCIEDPADEETLRRLAQLHARTNQFNMTTPRRTADQLAALVADPAWSVLAFRVTYHGSDLADEIVGCAEITFAPDGPALLDSFLASCRLLWAGAQRRMFGQVQAVVLGRGVKELTARWQPNGRNETYAQWYAHQQWAEPVPDGAGFSFTGTTVTRDGESPDDLLTVMARYLDATLQPAPETPMQSRVRDSDGATEVLVPGGPATLGLRAEDRAVVRSVFGLDPIGEDPRPVDLAPFWMDQHLVSRDMFAAFLRAADRAEQAAAVDATGEQYVIGPVADARPAFGTGQLPAVVPWIWAQRYALWAGGRLPTEDEWEFAARGTDGRWFPWGAAVPAPPRCLARGSALHTITANRWGTSPFGVQDMTGHLWQWCSGSYRDHPQYRGGDTRANAYFLRATVRPLESAEHCGHLVGFRVVRDAA
;
A
#
# COMPACT_ATOMS: atom_id res chain seq x y z
N MET A 1 -2.73 8.91 39.50
CA MET A 1 -3.63 8.17 38.59
C MET A 1 -4.93 7.78 39.27
N THR A 2 -4.89 6.90 40.28
CA THR A 2 -6.08 6.39 40.98
C THR A 2 -6.97 7.51 41.53
N LEU A 3 -6.40 8.52 42.19
CA LEU A 3 -7.14 9.67 42.75
C LEU A 3 -7.82 10.60 41.71
N GLY A 4 -7.29 10.70 40.49
CA GLY A 4 -7.88 11.53 39.42
C GLY A 4 -9.06 10.83 38.74
N TYR A 5 -8.91 9.53 38.50
CA TYR A 5 -9.98 8.67 37.97
C TYR A 5 -11.10 8.44 39.00
N MET A 6 -10.75 8.31 40.30
CA MET A 6 -11.69 8.29 41.43
C MET A 6 -12.59 9.53 41.49
N ARG A 7 -12.05 10.71 41.14
CA ARG A 7 -12.81 11.97 41.11
C ARG A 7 -13.82 12.01 39.96
N TRP A 8 -13.48 11.42 38.83
CA TRP A 8 -14.32 11.37 37.63
C TRP A 8 -15.49 10.38 37.77
N LEU A 9 -15.27 9.20 38.35
CA LEU A 9 -16.36 8.26 38.68
C LEU A 9 -17.28 8.82 39.78
N ALA A 10 -16.73 9.46 40.80
CA ALA A 10 -17.52 10.16 41.82
C ALA A 10 -18.33 11.34 41.27
N ASP A 11 -17.85 12.00 40.20
CA ASP A 11 -18.61 13.04 39.50
C ASP A 11 -19.73 12.47 38.60
N LEU A 12 -19.61 11.22 38.11
CA LEU A 12 -20.68 10.50 37.39
C LEU A 12 -21.79 9.98 38.32
N GLU A 13 -21.47 9.73 39.60
CA GLU A 13 -22.42 9.34 40.65
C GLU A 13 -23.11 10.53 41.34
N ARG A 14 -22.69 11.78 41.07
CA ARG A 14 -23.32 12.95 41.70
C ARG A 14 -24.75 13.16 41.17
N PRO A 15 -25.79 13.14 42.04
CA PRO A 15 -27.16 13.44 41.66
C PRO A 15 -27.26 14.96 41.43
N GLY A 16 -27.07 15.41 40.19
CA GLY A 16 -27.02 16.84 39.88
C GLY A 16 -27.45 17.25 38.46
N LEU A 17 -27.72 16.30 37.56
CA LEU A 17 -28.35 16.57 36.27
C LEU A 17 -29.77 15.99 36.32
N ALA A 18 -30.76 16.80 35.96
CA ALA A 18 -32.17 16.54 36.21
C ALA A 18 -32.67 15.23 35.55
N GLY A 19 -33.26 14.34 36.37
CA GLY A 19 -33.96 13.13 35.96
C GLY A 19 -33.11 11.85 36.02
N GLU A 20 -33.58 10.82 36.75
CA GLU A 20 -33.03 9.47 36.59
C GLU A 20 -33.37 8.96 35.18
N PRO A 21 -32.40 8.45 34.40
CA PRO A 21 -32.68 7.86 33.09
C PRO A 21 -33.46 6.54 33.25
N GLU A 22 -34.56 6.38 32.51
CA GLU A 22 -35.29 5.10 32.39
C GLU A 22 -34.41 4.04 31.70
N THR A 23 -33.69 3.25 32.51
CA THR A 23 -32.85 2.14 32.06
C THR A 23 -33.55 0.81 32.34
N ASP A 24 -33.79 0.00 31.31
CA ASP A 24 -34.33 -1.35 31.44
C ASP A 24 -33.18 -2.35 31.54
N VAL A 25 -33.02 -2.99 32.70
CA VAL A 25 -32.12 -4.14 32.90
C VAL A 25 -32.97 -5.41 32.81
N LEU A 26 -32.71 -6.24 31.80
CA LEU A 26 -33.41 -7.51 31.64
C LEU A 26 -32.60 -8.63 32.30
N ASP A 27 -32.97 -8.99 33.53
CA ASP A 27 -32.31 -10.02 34.33
C ASP A 27 -32.69 -11.44 33.86
N ILE A 28 -31.69 -12.27 33.59
CA ILE A 28 -31.85 -13.67 33.15
C ILE A 28 -31.67 -14.56 34.38
N GLY A 29 -32.71 -14.62 35.23
CA GLY A 29 -32.61 -15.10 36.60
C GLY A 29 -32.02 -16.51 36.83
N PHE A 30 -31.19 -16.61 37.88
CA PHE A 30 -31.50 -17.30 39.13
C PHE A 30 -30.91 -16.42 40.26
N VAL A 31 -31.75 -15.61 40.90
CA VAL A 31 -31.45 -14.93 42.16
C VAL A 31 -32.72 -15.00 43.01
N PRO A 32 -32.67 -15.48 44.26
CA PRO A 32 -33.79 -15.35 45.19
C PRO A 32 -33.98 -13.86 45.50
N ASP A 33 -35.17 -13.33 45.20
CA ASP A 33 -35.74 -12.06 45.64
C ASP A 33 -34.75 -10.96 46.13
N GLY A 34 -34.42 -10.02 45.24
CA GLY A 34 -34.20 -8.63 45.66
C GLY A 34 -32.83 -7.96 45.47
N ALA A 35 -31.87 -8.54 44.75
CA ALA A 35 -30.60 -7.84 44.45
C ALA A 35 -30.64 -7.22 43.05
N ARG A 36 -30.72 -5.88 42.97
CA ARG A 36 -30.71 -5.12 41.71
C ARG A 36 -29.27 -5.00 41.18
N LEU A 37 -29.10 -4.88 39.85
CA LEU A 37 -27.87 -4.48 39.14
C LEU A 37 -27.98 -3.04 38.54
N PRO A 38 -28.14 -1.94 39.31
CA PRO A 38 -28.35 -0.59 38.74
C PRO A 38 -27.06 0.11 38.30
N GLY A 39 -25.89 -0.22 38.88
CA GLY A 39 -24.66 0.57 38.74
C GLY A 39 -24.04 0.55 37.34
N LEU A 40 -23.83 -0.64 36.78
CA LEU A 40 -23.15 -0.82 35.49
C LEU A 40 -24.03 -0.39 34.31
N ALA A 41 -25.32 -0.72 34.32
CA ALA A 41 -26.26 -0.30 33.28
C ALA A 41 -26.45 1.22 33.24
N ALA A 42 -26.57 1.87 34.41
CA ALA A 42 -26.62 3.33 34.50
C ALA A 42 -25.29 3.99 34.10
N LEU A 43 -24.15 3.35 34.34
CA LEU A 43 -22.84 3.82 33.86
C LEU A 43 -22.77 3.76 32.32
N VAL A 44 -23.16 2.64 31.71
CA VAL A 44 -23.16 2.44 30.24
C VAL A 44 -24.14 3.39 29.55
N GLN A 45 -25.34 3.60 30.09
CA GLN A 45 -26.31 4.55 29.55
C GLN A 45 -25.80 6.00 29.64
N ARG A 46 -25.19 6.40 30.76
CA ARG A 46 -24.55 7.73 30.91
C ARG A 46 -23.38 7.94 29.94
N LEU A 47 -22.66 6.88 29.59
CA LEU A 47 -21.63 6.93 28.53
C LEU A 47 -22.29 7.17 27.16
N ALA A 48 -23.38 6.46 26.82
CA ALA A 48 -24.10 6.66 25.57
C ALA A 48 -24.68 8.08 25.42
N GLU A 49 -25.26 8.64 26.49
CA GLU A 49 -25.83 9.99 26.52
C GLU A 49 -24.77 11.08 26.38
N ARG A 50 -23.57 10.86 26.91
CA ARG A 50 -22.46 11.84 26.88
C ARG A 50 -21.73 11.90 25.54
N PHE A 51 -21.73 10.81 24.78
CA PHE A 51 -20.93 10.64 23.57
C PHE A 51 -21.75 10.45 22.28
N GLY A 52 -23.08 10.42 22.37
CA GLY A 52 -23.97 10.44 21.19
C GLY A 52 -23.92 11.79 20.45
N ASP A 53 -24.17 11.76 19.14
CA ASP A 53 -24.16 12.95 18.27
C ASP A 53 -25.02 14.08 18.85
N ALA A 54 -24.46 15.29 18.95
CA ALA A 54 -25.13 16.49 19.46
C ALA A 54 -26.36 16.94 18.62
N GLN A 55 -26.70 16.20 17.55
CA GLN A 55 -27.82 16.48 16.64
C GLN A 55 -28.97 15.45 16.72
N GLY A 56 -28.90 14.41 17.57
CA GLY A 56 -29.96 13.41 17.74
C GLY A 56 -30.13 12.92 19.18
N SER A 57 -31.30 12.39 19.53
CA SER A 57 -31.52 11.72 20.82
C SER A 57 -30.62 10.47 20.93
N PRO A 58 -29.91 10.25 22.05
CA PRO A 58 -29.05 9.08 22.21
C PRO A 58 -29.86 7.78 22.12
N PRO A 59 -29.32 6.72 21.50
CA PRO A 59 -30.03 5.44 21.40
C PRO A 59 -30.23 4.86 22.80
N ARG A 60 -31.39 4.22 23.03
CA ARG A 60 -31.66 3.49 24.26
C ARG A 60 -30.74 2.26 24.32
N VAL A 61 -29.93 2.11 25.37
CA VAL A 61 -29.01 0.97 25.51
C VAL A 61 -29.57 -0.04 26.50
N THR A 62 -29.74 -1.29 26.06
CA THR A 62 -30.15 -2.41 26.92
C THR A 62 -28.95 -3.31 27.15
N VAL A 63 -28.53 -3.46 28.41
CA VAL A 63 -27.44 -4.37 28.78
C VAL A 63 -28.02 -5.66 29.33
N VAL A 64 -27.76 -6.76 28.64
CA VAL A 64 -28.08 -8.12 29.05
C VAL A 64 -26.87 -8.71 29.73
N VAL A 65 -26.93 -8.78 31.06
CA VAL A 65 -25.87 -9.33 31.91
C VAL A 65 -26.13 -10.82 32.10
N THR A 66 -25.19 -11.67 31.70
CA THR A 66 -25.21 -13.11 32.01
C THR A 66 -24.58 -13.37 33.39
N ALA A 67 -24.95 -12.57 34.40
CA ALA A 67 -24.47 -12.76 35.76
C ALA A 67 -25.46 -13.63 36.51
N ALA A 68 -25.16 -14.92 36.61
CA ALA A 68 -25.72 -15.72 37.69
C ALA A 68 -24.62 -16.64 38.20
N LEU A 69 -24.18 -16.40 39.44
CA LEU A 69 -23.43 -17.38 40.24
C LEU A 69 -24.09 -18.77 40.15
N ASP A 70 -25.42 -18.82 39.99
CA ASP A 70 -26.21 -20.04 39.88
C ASP A 70 -26.16 -20.71 38.48
N ALA A 71 -26.13 -19.95 37.38
CA ALA A 71 -25.97 -20.51 36.03
C ALA A 71 -24.53 -21.01 35.79
N ALA A 72 -23.55 -20.25 36.28
CA ALA A 72 -22.17 -20.68 36.27
C ALA A 72 -22.02 -21.96 37.12
N SER A 73 -22.57 -22.00 38.34
CA SER A 73 -22.59 -23.21 39.19
C SER A 73 -23.30 -24.41 38.55
N ALA A 74 -24.36 -24.21 37.78
CA ALA A 74 -25.05 -25.28 37.05
C ALA A 74 -24.23 -25.82 35.86
N VAL A 75 -23.55 -24.94 35.12
CA VAL A 75 -22.59 -25.31 34.07
C VAL A 75 -21.37 -26.02 34.67
N TYR A 76 -20.91 -25.60 35.85
CA TYR A 76 -19.83 -26.24 36.61
C TYR A 76 -20.21 -27.61 37.18
N ALA A 77 -21.51 -27.89 37.38
CA ALA A 77 -22.00 -29.17 37.90
C ALA A 77 -22.34 -30.22 36.81
N ASN A 78 -22.75 -29.80 35.61
CA ASN A 78 -23.09 -30.70 34.48
C ASN A 78 -22.93 -29.99 33.12
N ALA A 79 -21.71 -29.98 32.59
CA ALA A 79 -21.29 -29.17 31.43
C ALA A 79 -22.16 -29.29 30.17
N GLY A 80 -22.73 -30.46 29.85
CA GLY A 80 -23.44 -30.69 28.57
C GLY A 80 -24.93 -30.30 28.54
N GLN A 81 -25.67 -30.43 29.65
CA GLN A 81 -27.11 -30.11 29.68
C GLN A 81 -27.38 -28.63 30.03
N ALA A 82 -26.48 -28.01 30.78
CA ALA A 82 -26.59 -26.61 31.19
C ALA A 82 -26.34 -25.62 30.04
N GLU A 83 -25.45 -25.95 29.10
CA GLU A 83 -25.17 -25.12 27.91
C GLU A 83 -26.41 -24.94 27.02
N THR A 84 -27.11 -26.04 26.70
CA THR A 84 -28.30 -26.00 25.83
C THR A 84 -29.44 -25.21 26.49
N ALA A 85 -29.62 -25.37 27.80
CA ALA A 85 -30.63 -24.64 28.57
C ALA A 85 -30.32 -23.14 28.65
N LEU A 86 -29.04 -22.77 28.84
CA LEU A 86 -28.59 -21.38 28.88
C LEU A 86 -28.80 -20.67 27.54
N VAL A 87 -28.38 -21.29 26.43
CA VAL A 87 -28.53 -20.71 25.08
C VAL A 87 -30.00 -20.59 24.71
N ALA A 88 -30.85 -21.55 25.08
CA ALA A 88 -32.29 -21.47 24.88
C ALA A 88 -32.93 -20.33 25.68
N ALA A 89 -32.58 -20.20 26.96
CA ALA A 89 -33.08 -19.11 27.82
C ALA A 89 -32.65 -17.72 27.33
N LEU A 90 -31.40 -17.59 26.85
CA LEU A 90 -30.90 -16.36 26.23
C LEU A 90 -31.69 -16.01 24.96
N ARG A 91 -31.96 -16.98 24.10
CA ARG A 91 -32.72 -16.79 22.86
C ARG A 91 -34.16 -16.35 23.12
N ASP A 92 -34.84 -16.99 24.07
CA ASP A 92 -36.22 -16.65 24.45
C ASP A 92 -36.31 -15.24 25.05
N ARG A 93 -35.30 -14.83 25.83
CA ARG A 93 -35.20 -13.50 26.42
C ARG A 93 -34.86 -12.41 25.41
N LEU A 94 -33.91 -12.67 24.48
CA LEU A 94 -33.60 -11.77 23.38
C LEU A 94 -34.81 -11.57 22.45
N ALA A 95 -35.64 -12.60 22.26
CA ALA A 95 -36.90 -12.50 21.54
C ALA A 95 -37.99 -11.68 22.27
N ALA A 96 -37.85 -11.47 23.58
CA ALA A 96 -38.77 -10.68 24.41
C ALA A 96 -38.34 -9.21 24.58
N VAL A 97 -37.17 -8.81 24.07
CA VAL A 97 -36.74 -7.40 24.02
C VAL A 97 -37.43 -6.73 22.82
N ASP A 98 -38.55 -6.05 23.07
CA ASP A 98 -39.36 -5.38 22.04
C ASP A 98 -38.69 -4.08 21.53
N GLY A 99 -38.40 -4.01 20.22
CA GLY A 99 -38.36 -2.74 19.48
C GLY A 99 -37.08 -2.42 18.67
N PRO A 100 -37.20 -1.95 17.40
CA PRO A 100 -36.10 -1.68 16.45
C PRO A 100 -35.32 -0.36 16.69
N THR A 101 -35.37 0.25 17.88
CA THR A 101 -34.82 1.60 18.13
C THR A 101 -33.81 1.69 19.28
N GLY A 102 -33.22 0.58 19.73
CA GLY A 102 -32.19 0.56 20.79
C GLY A 102 -31.02 -0.39 20.49
N LEU A 103 -29.88 -0.18 21.14
CA LEU A 103 -28.69 -1.04 21.04
C LEU A 103 -28.68 -2.04 22.20
N THR A 104 -28.61 -3.34 21.89
CA THR A 104 -28.56 -4.40 22.91
C THR A 104 -27.13 -4.93 23.05
N LEU A 105 -26.58 -4.90 24.28
CA LEU A 105 -25.26 -5.46 24.62
C LEU A 105 -25.46 -6.77 25.40
N VAL A 106 -24.78 -7.86 24.99
CA VAL A 106 -24.86 -9.17 25.65
C VAL A 106 -23.49 -9.56 26.20
N GLN A 107 -23.37 -9.72 27.52
CA GLN A 107 -22.12 -10.17 28.14
C GLN A 107 -21.91 -11.68 27.95
N THR A 108 -20.66 -12.09 27.72
CA THR A 108 -20.23 -13.50 27.85
C THR A 108 -20.08 -13.89 29.32
N LEU A 109 -20.21 -15.19 29.65
CA LEU A 109 -19.98 -15.74 30.99
C LEU A 109 -18.52 -15.56 31.44
N PRO A 110 -18.25 -15.07 32.67
CA PRO A 110 -16.90 -14.94 33.23
C PRO A 110 -16.25 -16.31 33.51
N HIS A 111 -14.91 -16.35 33.60
CA HIS A 111 -14.21 -17.53 34.13
C HIS A 111 -14.33 -17.58 35.66
N ALA A 112 -14.78 -18.70 36.22
CA ALA A 112 -14.72 -18.92 37.68
C ALA A 112 -13.41 -19.58 38.12
N ASP A 113 -12.87 -20.52 37.34
CA ASP A 113 -11.64 -21.23 37.66
C ASP A 113 -10.96 -21.85 36.41
N PRO A 114 -9.68 -22.26 36.49
CA PRO A 114 -8.95 -22.82 35.34
C PRO A 114 -9.46 -24.19 34.85
N MET A 115 -10.12 -24.98 35.70
CA MET A 115 -10.61 -26.33 35.34
C MET A 115 -11.91 -26.29 34.54
N SER A 116 -12.61 -25.16 34.54
CA SER A 116 -13.88 -24.98 33.83
C SER A 116 -13.78 -24.14 32.54
N ALA A 117 -12.57 -23.68 32.19
CA ALA A 117 -12.33 -22.77 31.07
C ALA A 117 -12.88 -23.27 29.72
N GLN A 118 -12.73 -24.56 29.42
CA GLN A 118 -13.17 -25.15 28.14
C GLN A 118 -14.71 -25.17 28.01
N ALA A 119 -15.44 -25.48 29.08
CA ALA A 119 -16.91 -25.48 29.08
C ALA A 119 -17.46 -24.05 28.98
N VAL A 120 -16.80 -23.08 29.64
CA VAL A 120 -17.15 -21.66 29.56
C VAL A 120 -16.87 -21.10 28.16
N GLU A 121 -15.76 -21.48 27.51
CA GLU A 121 -15.48 -21.07 26.13
C GLU A 121 -16.52 -21.62 25.14
N GLN A 122 -16.93 -22.88 25.28
CA GLN A 122 -17.97 -23.49 24.46
C GLN A 122 -19.33 -22.79 24.64
N ALA A 123 -19.76 -22.58 25.89
CA ALA A 123 -20.99 -21.85 26.18
C ALA A 123 -20.96 -20.41 25.66
N ASN A 124 -19.81 -19.72 25.77
CA ASN A 124 -19.63 -18.37 25.25
C ASN A 124 -19.67 -18.29 23.72
N ALA A 125 -19.26 -19.35 23.01
CA ALA A 125 -19.44 -19.43 21.56
C ALA A 125 -20.93 -19.48 21.19
N GLY A 126 -21.73 -20.28 21.90
CA GLY A 126 -23.18 -20.35 21.70
C GLY A 126 -23.91 -19.05 22.04
N VAL A 127 -23.49 -18.36 23.11
CA VAL A 127 -24.00 -17.02 23.48
C VAL A 127 -23.67 -15.99 22.38
N ALA A 128 -22.45 -16.02 21.85
CA ALA A 128 -22.04 -15.09 20.79
C ALA A 128 -22.83 -15.30 19.49
N GLU A 129 -23.08 -16.55 19.11
CA GLU A 129 -23.88 -16.90 17.93
C GLU A 129 -25.34 -16.43 18.08
N ALA A 130 -25.95 -16.69 19.24
CA ALA A 130 -27.32 -16.29 19.53
C ALA A 130 -27.49 -14.76 19.58
N ALA A 131 -26.55 -14.04 20.21
CA ALA A 131 -26.55 -12.58 20.24
C ALA A 131 -26.39 -11.98 18.83
N THR A 132 -25.48 -12.52 18.02
CA THR A 132 -25.26 -12.08 16.63
C THR A 132 -26.51 -12.29 15.77
N ALA A 133 -27.17 -13.45 15.90
CA ALA A 133 -28.41 -13.75 15.18
C ALA A 133 -29.57 -12.80 15.56
N ALA A 134 -29.57 -12.27 16.79
CA ALA A 134 -30.53 -11.30 17.27
C ALA A 134 -30.14 -9.83 16.98
N GLY A 135 -29.00 -9.58 16.31
CA GLY A 135 -28.51 -8.23 16.04
C GLY A 135 -27.96 -7.49 17.28
N ALA A 136 -27.64 -8.22 18.36
CA ALA A 136 -27.04 -7.68 19.58
C ALA A 136 -25.51 -7.72 19.52
N VAL A 137 -24.84 -6.82 20.25
CA VAL A 137 -23.38 -6.73 20.32
C VAL A 137 -22.85 -7.52 21.51
N VAL A 138 -21.90 -8.41 21.26
CA VAL A 138 -21.31 -9.27 22.30
C VAL A 138 -20.19 -8.52 23.04
N VAL A 139 -20.23 -8.56 24.38
CA VAL A 139 -19.19 -8.02 25.25
C VAL A 139 -18.38 -9.19 25.84
N PRO A 140 -17.08 -9.35 25.50
CA PRO A 140 -16.28 -10.52 25.90
C PRO A 140 -15.74 -10.39 27.34
N VAL A 141 -16.65 -10.31 28.31
CA VAL A 141 -16.37 -10.21 29.75
C VAL A 141 -15.45 -11.32 30.27
N HIS A 142 -15.54 -12.54 29.72
CA HIS A 142 -14.69 -13.69 30.10
C HIS A 142 -13.19 -13.41 30.01
N ARG A 143 -12.76 -12.51 29.11
CA ARG A 143 -11.34 -12.18 28.91
C ARG A 143 -10.80 -11.20 29.94
N VAL A 144 -11.70 -10.45 30.59
CA VAL A 144 -11.36 -9.25 31.37
C VAL A 144 -11.83 -9.29 32.82
N ALA A 145 -12.83 -10.11 33.14
CA ALA A 145 -13.40 -10.22 34.48
C ALA A 145 -13.63 -11.67 34.92
N ASP A 146 -13.41 -11.91 36.21
CA ASP A 146 -13.82 -13.11 36.94
C ASP A 146 -15.02 -12.77 37.85
N LEU A 147 -15.55 -13.76 38.59
CA LEU A 147 -16.71 -13.54 39.47
C LEU A 147 -16.47 -12.50 40.57
N ASP A 148 -15.25 -12.43 41.12
CA ASP A 148 -14.90 -11.44 42.15
C ASP A 148 -14.97 -10.01 41.57
N VAL A 149 -14.59 -9.84 40.30
CA VAL A 149 -14.62 -8.56 39.58
C VAL A 149 -16.05 -8.11 39.27
N LEU A 150 -16.95 -9.03 38.91
CA LEU A 150 -18.35 -8.69 38.70
C LEU A 150 -19.03 -8.26 40.01
N ALA A 151 -18.79 -8.98 41.11
CA ALA A 151 -19.30 -8.62 42.44
C ALA A 151 -18.77 -7.26 42.92
N ALA A 152 -17.51 -6.94 42.61
CA ALA A 152 -16.94 -5.63 42.90
C ALA A 152 -17.52 -4.49 42.02
N GLY A 153 -18.16 -4.82 40.89
CA GLY A 153 -18.84 -3.85 40.02
C GLY A 153 -20.20 -3.41 40.56
N GLU A 154 -20.74 -4.14 41.54
CA GLU A 154 -21.99 -3.83 42.23
C GLU A 154 -21.76 -2.92 43.44
N ASP A 155 -20.82 -3.29 44.32
CA ASP A 155 -20.44 -2.51 45.51
C ASP A 155 -18.95 -2.68 45.83
N PHE A 156 -18.13 -1.87 45.16
CA PHE A 156 -16.67 -1.89 45.35
C PHE A 156 -16.27 -1.63 46.80
N ALA A 157 -17.01 -0.77 47.52
CA ALA A 157 -16.67 -0.40 48.89
C ALA A 157 -16.87 -1.57 49.86
N ALA A 158 -17.97 -2.32 49.71
CA ALA A 158 -18.23 -3.52 50.51
C ALA A 158 -17.21 -4.64 50.24
N VAL A 159 -16.89 -4.89 48.98
CA VAL A 159 -15.92 -5.94 48.58
C VAL A 159 -14.49 -5.57 48.99
N ALA A 160 -14.08 -4.31 48.80
CA ALA A 160 -12.79 -3.83 49.25
C ALA A 160 -12.65 -3.93 50.79
N ALA A 161 -13.68 -3.53 51.55
CA ALA A 161 -13.68 -3.64 53.00
C ALA A 161 -13.58 -5.11 53.49
N ALA A 162 -14.29 -6.03 52.83
CA ALA A 162 -14.23 -7.46 53.15
C ALA A 162 -12.83 -8.06 52.89
N LEU A 163 -12.20 -7.69 51.78
CA LEU A 163 -10.85 -8.15 51.43
C LEU A 163 -9.77 -7.52 52.30
N GLU A 164 -9.93 -6.26 52.71
CA GLU A 164 -9.06 -5.63 53.69
C GLU A 164 -9.16 -6.30 55.06
N ALA A 165 -10.37 -6.65 55.51
CA ALA A 165 -10.59 -7.40 56.74
C ALA A 165 -9.93 -8.80 56.71
N LEU A 166 -9.78 -9.39 55.52
CA LEU A 166 -9.08 -10.65 55.29
C LEU A 166 -7.56 -10.48 55.04
N GLY A 167 -7.02 -9.26 55.12
CA GLY A 167 -5.60 -8.98 54.92
C GLY A 167 -5.12 -9.05 53.46
N ARG A 168 -6.04 -9.00 52.48
CA ARG A 168 -5.78 -9.20 51.05
C ARG A 168 -5.77 -7.87 50.28
N ARG A 169 -4.96 -6.90 50.72
CA ARG A 169 -4.88 -5.55 50.11
C ARG A 169 -4.39 -5.55 48.66
N ASP A 170 -3.54 -6.51 48.30
CA ASP A 170 -3.07 -6.77 46.95
C ASP A 170 -4.22 -7.10 45.97
N ARG A 171 -5.24 -7.83 46.47
CA ARG A 171 -6.44 -8.19 45.69
C ARG A 171 -7.34 -7.00 45.40
N VAL A 172 -7.38 -5.98 46.26
CA VAL A 172 -8.18 -4.76 46.05
C VAL A 172 -7.67 -3.98 44.82
N GLY A 173 -6.34 -3.87 44.67
CA GLY A 173 -5.72 -3.26 43.49
C GLY A 173 -5.94 -4.08 42.20
N TYR A 174 -5.88 -5.42 42.30
CA TYR A 174 -6.23 -6.32 41.19
C TYR A 174 -7.69 -6.13 40.73
N LEU A 175 -8.64 -6.15 41.67
CA LEU A 175 -10.07 -5.97 41.38
C LEU A 175 -10.37 -4.63 40.70
N TRP A 176 -9.70 -3.56 41.16
CA TRP A 176 -9.84 -2.24 40.54
C TRP A 176 -9.38 -2.22 39.07
N ASN A 177 -8.21 -2.80 38.77
CA ASN A 177 -7.72 -2.87 37.40
C ASN A 177 -8.67 -3.66 36.49
N ARG A 178 -9.25 -4.75 37.00
CA ARG A 178 -10.17 -5.59 36.24
C ARG A 178 -11.56 -4.96 36.06
N LEU A 179 -12.01 -4.12 36.98
CA LEU A 179 -13.21 -3.29 36.79
C LEU A 179 -13.02 -2.25 35.68
N VAL A 180 -11.83 -1.68 35.56
CA VAL A 180 -11.46 -0.82 34.44
C VAL A 180 -11.48 -1.61 33.13
N ASP A 181 -10.90 -2.81 33.11
CA ASP A 181 -10.93 -3.70 31.93
C ASP A 181 -12.37 -4.08 31.53
N LEU A 182 -13.26 -4.27 32.51
CA LEU A 182 -14.68 -4.58 32.29
C LEU A 182 -15.45 -3.38 31.70
N ALA A 183 -15.29 -2.19 32.27
CA ALA A 183 -15.88 -0.97 31.73
C ALA A 183 -15.35 -0.67 30.31
N TRP A 184 -14.06 -0.96 30.08
CA TRP A 184 -13.40 -0.83 28.79
C TRP A 184 -13.97 -1.80 27.73
N ALA A 185 -14.24 -3.06 28.09
CA ALA A 185 -14.84 -4.03 27.17
C ALA A 185 -16.26 -3.61 26.72
N HIS A 186 -17.06 -3.04 27.62
CA HIS A 186 -18.38 -2.50 27.28
C HIS A 186 -18.29 -1.28 26.36
N TRP A 187 -17.35 -0.38 26.64
CA TRP A 187 -17.10 0.78 25.78
C TRP A 187 -16.61 0.38 24.38
N GLN A 188 -15.73 -0.62 24.26
CA GLN A 188 -15.29 -1.15 22.96
C GLN A 188 -16.45 -1.69 22.12
N ALA A 189 -17.42 -2.34 22.74
CA ALA A 189 -18.62 -2.82 22.08
C ALA A 189 -19.58 -1.68 21.68
N LEU A 190 -19.63 -0.61 22.48
CA LEU A 190 -20.56 0.51 22.29
C LEU A 190 -20.08 1.55 21.25
N ALA A 191 -18.81 1.93 21.32
CA ALA A 191 -18.22 3.04 20.56
C ALA A 191 -18.34 2.95 19.02
N PRO A 192 -18.28 1.77 18.37
CA PRO A 192 -18.45 1.62 16.92
C PRO A 192 -19.78 2.13 16.38
N HIS A 193 -20.80 2.21 17.24
CA HIS A 193 -22.18 2.53 16.87
C HIS A 193 -22.59 3.98 17.17
N LEU A 194 -21.70 4.80 17.75
CA LEU A 194 -22.04 6.13 18.27
C LEU A 194 -21.43 7.33 17.52
N ALA A 195 -20.36 7.18 16.73
CA ALA A 195 -19.77 8.28 15.94
C ALA A 195 -18.78 7.78 14.85
N THR A 196 -18.20 8.69 14.03
CA THR A 196 -17.24 8.34 12.94
C THR A 196 -15.76 8.59 13.30
N ALA A 197 -14.88 7.61 13.12
CA ALA A 197 -13.47 7.66 13.51
C ALA A 197 -12.61 8.64 12.68
N PRO A 198 -11.58 9.28 13.29
CA PRO A 198 -10.58 10.03 12.53
C PRO A 198 -9.80 9.11 11.59
N LYS A 199 -9.62 9.56 10.34
CA LYS A 199 -8.83 8.91 9.29
C LYS A 199 -7.36 9.39 9.27
N VAL A 200 -7.09 10.54 9.88
CA VAL A 200 -5.74 11.12 10.01
C VAL A 200 -5.49 11.50 11.47
N PHE A 201 -4.36 11.07 12.00
CA PHE A 201 -3.83 11.50 13.27
C PHE A 201 -2.62 12.40 13.02
N LEU A 202 -2.72 13.66 13.41
CA LEU A 202 -1.61 14.60 13.50
C LEU A 202 -1.13 14.57 14.95
N THR A 203 0.16 14.50 15.17
CA THR A 203 0.70 14.36 16.54
C THR A 203 1.92 15.23 16.73
N ASP A 204 2.03 15.85 17.90
CA ASP A 204 3.33 16.24 18.43
C ASP A 204 4.16 15.00 18.79
N LEU A 205 5.46 15.19 19.04
CA LEU A 205 6.39 14.12 19.37
C LEU A 205 6.72 14.10 20.86
N ASP A 206 7.41 15.13 21.37
CA ASP A 206 7.73 15.31 22.78
C ASP A 206 6.44 15.36 23.62
N GLY A 207 6.42 14.74 24.79
CA GLY A 207 5.24 14.70 25.67
C GLY A 207 4.04 13.92 25.13
N VAL A 208 4.09 13.37 23.90
CA VAL A 208 3.00 12.62 23.27
C VAL A 208 3.43 11.22 22.83
N LEU A 209 4.45 11.10 21.98
CA LEU A 209 4.97 9.79 21.56
C LEU A 209 5.97 9.23 22.58
N TRP A 210 6.59 10.07 23.39
CA TRP A 210 7.47 9.72 24.51
C TRP A 210 7.37 10.79 25.62
N PRO A 211 7.86 10.50 26.84
CA PRO A 211 7.51 11.32 28.01
C PRO A 211 8.28 12.63 28.17
N GLY A 212 9.53 12.71 27.72
CA GLY A 212 10.39 13.89 27.90
C GLY A 212 10.53 14.76 26.65
N THR A 213 11.44 15.72 26.72
CA THR A 213 11.73 16.70 25.65
C THR A 213 13.12 16.43 25.07
N VAL A 214 13.22 15.98 23.81
CA VAL A 214 14.51 15.57 23.23
C VAL A 214 15.52 16.72 23.22
N ALA A 215 15.08 17.94 22.92
CA ALA A 215 15.97 19.11 22.83
C ALA A 215 16.52 19.57 24.20
N GLU A 216 15.82 19.26 25.29
CA GLU A 216 16.21 19.68 26.66
C GLU A 216 16.94 18.56 27.40
N ASP A 217 16.43 17.33 27.32
CA ASP A 217 16.91 16.18 28.09
C ASP A 217 17.99 15.37 27.35
N GLY A 218 18.00 15.42 26.01
CA GLY A 218 18.82 14.57 25.16
C GLY A 218 18.36 13.09 25.11
N LEU A 219 18.81 12.36 24.10
CA LEU A 219 18.62 10.90 24.00
C LEU A 219 19.69 10.21 24.87
N PRO A 220 19.36 9.39 25.90
CA PRO A 220 18.14 8.59 26.12
C PRO A 220 17.18 9.09 27.22
N ASP A 221 17.53 10.15 27.93
CA ASP A 221 16.79 10.60 29.13
C ASP A 221 15.38 11.09 28.77
N ALA A 222 15.21 11.74 27.61
CA ALA A 222 13.89 12.11 27.07
C ALA A 222 12.96 10.90 26.89
N LEU A 223 13.50 9.74 26.48
CA LEU A 223 12.70 8.53 26.25
C LEU A 223 12.31 7.82 27.55
N THR A 224 13.06 8.05 28.63
CA THR A 224 12.90 7.36 29.91
C THR A 224 12.32 8.24 31.02
N ALA A 225 12.09 9.52 30.74
CA ALA A 225 11.50 10.50 31.64
C ALA A 225 10.21 9.98 32.30
N GLY A 226 10.00 10.32 33.57
CA GLY A 226 8.83 9.85 34.34
C GLY A 226 8.88 8.37 34.76
N GLY A 227 9.99 7.67 34.53
CA GLY A 227 10.21 6.28 34.94
C GLY A 227 9.28 5.27 34.26
N ILE A 228 9.20 4.05 34.81
CA ILE A 228 8.45 2.92 34.23
C ILE A 228 6.97 3.28 33.94
N VAL A 229 6.35 4.05 34.84
CA VAL A 229 4.94 4.44 34.73
C VAL A 229 4.71 5.45 33.60
N GLY A 230 5.60 6.44 33.45
CA GLY A 230 5.56 7.37 32.33
C GLY A 230 5.74 6.63 31.00
N GLN A 231 6.78 5.80 30.91
CA GLN A 231 7.12 5.05 29.70
C GLN A 231 5.98 4.13 29.22
N LEU A 232 5.27 3.47 30.15
CA LEU A 232 4.19 2.54 29.81
C LEU A 232 3.01 3.25 29.11
N GLY A 233 2.64 4.45 29.57
CA GLY A 233 1.55 5.21 28.96
C GLY A 233 1.81 5.54 27.49
N HIS A 234 3.00 6.07 27.20
CA HIS A 234 3.43 6.37 25.84
C HIS A 234 3.56 5.12 24.97
N ARG A 235 4.07 4.01 25.51
CA ARG A 235 4.16 2.74 24.79
C ARG A 235 2.79 2.21 24.37
N VAL A 236 1.81 2.23 25.27
CA VAL A 236 0.43 1.80 24.97
C VAL A 236 -0.21 2.72 23.92
N TRP A 237 0.02 4.03 24.02
CA TRP A 237 -0.44 4.98 23.02
C TRP A 237 0.17 4.72 21.63
N ARG A 238 1.49 4.47 21.55
CA ARG A 238 2.17 4.09 20.30
C ARG A 238 1.62 2.80 19.70
N GLN A 239 1.34 1.78 20.51
CA GLN A 239 0.68 0.56 20.07
C GLN A 239 -0.71 0.83 19.49
N HIS A 240 -1.47 1.74 20.10
CA HIS A 240 -2.77 2.15 19.58
C HIS A 240 -2.66 2.81 18.20
N LEU A 241 -1.77 3.77 18.05
CA LEU A 241 -1.53 4.44 16.77
C LEU A 241 -1.09 3.44 15.68
N ALA A 242 -0.23 2.47 16.03
CA ALA A 242 0.19 1.41 15.12
C ALA A 242 -0.97 0.49 14.69
N GLU A 243 -1.89 0.15 15.61
CA GLU A 243 -3.12 -0.59 15.29
C GLU A 243 -4.03 0.23 14.36
N ARG A 244 -4.20 1.53 14.60
CA ARG A 244 -4.98 2.41 13.72
C ARG A 244 -4.40 2.49 12.32
N GLN A 245 -3.08 2.57 12.19
CA GLN A 245 -2.41 2.52 10.88
C GLN A 245 -2.59 1.19 10.16
N ARG A 246 -2.54 0.06 10.88
CA ARG A 246 -2.86 -1.26 10.30
C ARG A 246 -4.28 -1.33 9.74
N ARG A 247 -5.18 -0.46 10.22
CA ARG A 247 -6.54 -0.27 9.71
C ARG A 247 -6.69 0.90 8.73
N GLY A 248 -5.60 1.38 8.12
CA GLY A 248 -5.66 2.38 7.05
C GLY A 248 -5.81 3.84 7.50
N ALA A 249 -5.60 4.13 8.79
CA ALA A 249 -5.43 5.50 9.25
C ALA A 249 -4.04 6.04 8.84
N LEU A 250 -3.96 7.35 8.60
CA LEU A 250 -2.69 8.05 8.40
C LEU A 250 -2.22 8.64 9.73
N LEU A 251 -0.91 8.65 9.94
CA LEU A 251 -0.29 9.29 11.10
C LEU A 251 0.84 10.20 10.63
N ALA A 252 0.86 11.45 11.05
CA ALA A 252 1.90 12.40 10.69
C ALA A 252 2.38 13.20 11.91
N GLY A 253 3.69 13.41 11.99
CA GLY A 253 4.31 14.20 13.05
C GLY A 253 4.38 15.68 12.67
N ILE A 254 4.00 16.57 13.59
CA ILE A 254 4.21 18.01 13.49
C ILE A 254 4.88 18.46 14.79
N SER A 255 6.19 18.66 14.76
CA SER A 255 6.99 18.84 15.99
C SER A 255 7.97 20.01 15.87
N LYS A 256 8.31 20.58 17.03
CA LYS A 256 9.29 21.66 17.15
C LYS A 256 10.74 21.18 17.34
N ASN A 257 11.00 19.90 17.13
CA ASN A 257 12.35 19.35 17.24
C ASN A 257 13.17 19.65 15.97
N ASP A 258 14.50 19.53 16.08
CA ASP A 258 15.36 19.40 14.91
C ASP A 258 14.97 18.11 14.13
N PRO A 259 14.91 18.14 12.79
CA PRO A 259 14.53 16.98 11.98
C PRO A 259 15.38 15.72 12.23
N ALA A 260 16.70 15.88 12.43
CA ALA A 260 17.60 14.76 12.63
C ALA A 260 17.41 14.12 14.01
N GLU A 261 17.23 14.96 15.05
CA GLU A 261 16.96 14.50 16.41
C GLU A 261 15.59 13.81 16.53
N ALA A 262 14.55 14.40 15.91
CA ALA A 262 13.23 13.81 15.85
C ALA A 262 13.25 12.42 15.21
N GLN A 263 13.98 12.26 14.11
CA GLN A 263 14.11 10.99 13.41
C GLN A 263 14.94 9.97 14.23
N ALA A 264 16.00 10.41 14.92
CA ALA A 264 16.78 9.56 15.81
C ALA A 264 15.94 9.04 16.98
N ALA A 265 15.11 9.90 17.59
CA ALA A 265 14.20 9.52 18.67
C ALA A 265 13.13 8.52 18.21
N LEU A 266 12.52 8.74 17.03
CA LEU A 266 11.54 7.81 16.43
C LEU A 266 12.12 6.42 16.17
N ASN A 267 13.41 6.32 15.83
CA ASN A 267 14.08 5.04 15.62
C ASN A 267 14.34 4.26 16.92
N CYS A 268 14.29 4.92 18.07
CA CYS A 268 14.62 4.35 19.37
C CYS A 268 13.38 3.95 20.20
N VAL A 269 12.17 4.32 19.79
CA VAL A 269 10.94 4.02 20.53
C VAL A 269 10.36 2.64 20.18
N ASP A 270 9.91 1.90 21.20
CA ASP A 270 9.20 0.62 21.05
C ASP A 270 7.71 0.74 21.45
N PRO A 271 6.75 0.32 20.61
CA PRO A 271 6.94 -0.06 19.22
C PRO A 271 7.33 1.14 18.37
N ALA A 272 8.08 0.89 17.30
CA ALA A 272 8.36 1.88 16.28
C ALA A 272 7.04 2.30 15.61
N VAL A 273 6.85 3.60 15.42
CA VAL A 273 5.62 4.14 14.85
C VAL A 273 5.94 4.77 13.49
N PRO A 274 5.58 4.13 12.37
CA PRO A 274 5.95 4.61 11.04
C PRO A 274 5.10 5.81 10.65
N LEU A 275 5.61 7.03 10.81
CA LEU A 275 4.89 8.23 10.35
C LEU A 275 4.82 8.26 8.82
N ALA A 276 3.65 8.60 8.29
CA ALA A 276 3.39 8.85 6.88
C ALA A 276 4.00 10.17 6.38
N GLU A 277 4.21 11.13 7.28
CA GLU A 277 4.93 12.38 7.02
C GLU A 277 5.48 12.94 8.33
N LEU A 278 6.57 13.74 8.26
CA LEU A 278 7.12 14.44 9.42
C LEU A 278 7.47 15.89 9.07
N TRP A 279 6.74 16.84 9.66
CA TRP A 279 7.05 18.26 9.62
C TRP A 279 7.70 18.67 10.95
N ALA A 280 9.01 18.52 11.03
CA ALA A 280 9.81 18.93 12.18
C ALA A 280 10.63 20.19 11.84
N ALA A 281 10.51 21.24 12.65
CA ALA A 281 11.42 22.38 12.62
C ALA A 281 11.30 23.17 13.93
N PRO A 282 12.39 23.73 14.48
CA PRO A 282 12.36 24.50 15.73
C PRO A 282 11.31 25.63 15.78
N ASP A 283 11.01 26.23 14.63
CA ASP A 283 10.11 27.36 14.45
C ASP A 283 8.77 26.98 13.78
N VAL A 284 8.44 25.70 13.65
CA VAL A 284 7.20 25.28 12.97
C VAL A 284 5.94 25.86 13.64
N ASP A 285 5.08 26.50 12.85
CA ASP A 285 3.72 26.84 13.27
C ASP A 285 2.81 25.63 13.06
N LYS A 286 2.47 24.97 14.17
CA LYS A 286 1.60 23.78 14.18
C LYS A 286 0.20 24.04 13.58
N THR A 287 -0.33 25.27 13.65
CA THR A 287 -1.65 25.60 13.07
C THR A 287 -1.58 25.70 11.55
N ALA A 288 -0.53 26.35 11.03
CA ALA A 288 -0.27 26.43 9.59
C ALA A 288 0.10 25.06 9.02
N ALA A 289 0.95 24.30 9.72
CA ALA A 289 1.31 22.93 9.35
C ALA A 289 0.08 22.00 9.33
N THR A 290 -0.90 22.22 10.23
CA THR A 290 -2.19 21.50 10.18
C THR A 290 -2.96 21.82 8.89
N THR A 291 -3.00 23.08 8.44
CA THR A 291 -3.60 23.43 7.14
C THR A 291 -2.96 22.64 6.01
N TRP A 292 -1.63 22.62 6.00
CA TRP A 292 -0.85 21.91 4.99
C TRP A 292 -1.12 20.41 5.04
N ALA A 293 -1.12 19.80 6.23
CA ALA A 293 -1.34 18.37 6.41
C ALA A 293 -2.73 17.94 5.92
N LEU A 294 -3.78 18.69 6.29
CA LEU A 294 -5.14 18.43 5.80
C LEU A 294 -5.22 18.54 4.29
N GLY A 295 -4.51 19.50 3.69
CA GLY A 295 -4.40 19.63 2.23
C GLY A 295 -3.59 18.53 1.55
N TYR A 296 -2.52 18.07 2.20
CA TYR A 296 -1.55 17.10 1.69
C TYR A 296 -2.12 15.68 1.58
N PHE A 297 -2.89 15.26 2.60
CA PHE A 297 -3.56 13.96 2.64
C PHE A 297 -4.92 14.02 1.95
N ASP A 298 -4.95 14.15 0.62
CA ASP A 298 -6.17 14.12 -0.20
C ASP A 298 -7.28 15.15 0.20
N ARG A 299 -6.91 16.30 0.79
CA ARG A 299 -7.87 17.31 1.33
C ARG A 299 -8.88 16.70 2.30
N ILE A 300 -8.40 15.96 3.28
CA ILE A 300 -9.25 15.38 4.34
C ILE A 300 -9.94 16.51 5.12
N ALA A 301 -11.26 16.38 5.27
CA ALA A 301 -12.05 17.33 6.04
C ALA A 301 -11.65 17.28 7.52
N ALA A 302 -11.65 18.42 8.20
CA ALA A 302 -11.19 18.52 9.58
C ALA A 302 -11.91 17.56 10.55
N HIS A 303 -13.20 17.26 10.35
CA HIS A 303 -13.97 16.29 11.15
C HIS A 303 -13.57 14.83 10.94
N HIS A 304 -12.67 14.55 9.99
CA HIS A 304 -12.04 13.24 9.80
C HIS A 304 -10.57 13.23 10.27
N ALA A 305 -10.12 14.26 10.99
CA ALA A 305 -8.75 14.36 11.49
C ALA A 305 -8.72 14.65 12.99
N ALA A 306 -7.66 14.20 13.64
CA ALA A 306 -7.35 14.51 15.03
C ALA A 306 -5.96 15.12 15.16
N PHE A 307 -5.77 16.08 16.06
CA PHE A 307 -4.46 16.62 16.42
C PHE A 307 -4.18 16.38 17.91
N ILE A 308 -3.15 15.59 18.22
CA ILE A 308 -2.71 15.30 19.58
C ILE A 308 -1.50 16.17 19.95
N ASP A 309 -1.64 16.95 21.02
CA ASP A 309 -0.60 17.82 21.57
C ASP A 309 -0.74 17.85 23.09
N ASP A 310 0.36 17.80 23.84
CA ASP A 310 0.33 17.91 25.30
C ASP A 310 0.26 19.37 25.79
N ASN A 311 0.56 20.33 24.92
CA ASN A 311 0.55 21.76 25.24
C ASN A 311 -0.87 22.36 25.20
N PRO A 312 -1.45 22.80 26.34
CA PRO A 312 -2.81 23.31 26.38
C PRO A 312 -3.03 24.58 25.53
N GLY A 313 -2.02 25.47 25.47
CA GLY A 313 -2.10 26.69 24.68
C GLY A 313 -2.10 26.41 23.18
N GLN A 314 -1.40 25.36 22.73
CA GLN A 314 -1.44 24.92 21.34
C GLN A 314 -2.78 24.25 21.00
N GLN A 315 -3.32 23.42 21.91
CA GLN A 315 -4.64 22.83 21.74
C GLN A 315 -5.73 23.91 21.56
N GLU A 316 -5.71 24.98 22.36
CA GLU A 316 -6.68 26.07 22.27
C GLU A 316 -6.59 26.82 20.92
N ARG A 317 -5.37 27.09 20.44
CA ARG A 317 -5.14 27.70 19.11
C ARG A 317 -5.70 26.83 17.98
N LEU A 318 -5.50 25.52 18.05
CA LEU A 318 -6.02 24.59 17.04
C LEU A 318 -7.54 24.50 17.07
N ARG A 319 -8.17 24.46 18.25
CA ARG A 319 -9.64 24.48 18.39
C ARG A 319 -10.26 25.76 17.83
N ALA A 320 -9.60 26.91 18.05
CA ALA A 320 -10.05 28.20 17.52
C ALA A 320 -9.92 28.26 15.99
N ALA A 321 -8.81 27.76 15.43
CA ALA A 321 -8.57 27.76 13.99
C ALA A 321 -9.42 26.71 13.24
N TYR A 322 -9.69 25.56 13.86
CA TYR A 322 -10.42 24.44 13.26
C TYR A 322 -11.47 23.86 14.21
N PRO A 323 -12.67 24.47 14.30
CA PRO A 323 -13.72 24.00 15.22
C PRO A 323 -14.18 22.55 14.98
N ALA A 324 -14.03 22.06 13.74
CA ALA A 324 -14.39 20.70 13.35
C ALA A 324 -13.24 19.68 13.53
N LEU A 325 -12.02 20.11 13.88
CA LEU A 325 -10.88 19.22 14.11
C LEU A 325 -10.96 18.58 15.50
N HIS A 326 -10.73 17.27 15.60
CA HIS A 326 -10.68 16.60 16.90
C HIS A 326 -9.38 16.93 17.64
N VAL A 327 -9.44 17.81 18.64
CA VAL A 327 -8.28 18.20 19.46
C VAL A 327 -8.51 17.75 20.90
N PRO A 328 -8.12 16.51 21.27
CA PRO A 328 -8.32 15.99 22.61
C PRO A 328 -7.46 16.74 23.62
N ALA A 329 -8.00 16.93 24.83
CA ALA A 329 -7.23 17.40 25.97
C ALA A 329 -6.31 16.27 26.45
N VAL A 330 -5.00 16.46 26.32
CA VAL A 330 -3.97 15.59 26.88
C VAL A 330 -3.60 16.06 28.29
N ALA A 331 -3.82 15.24 29.31
CA ALA A 331 -3.30 15.47 30.66
C ALA A 331 -1.90 14.84 30.84
N ALA A 332 -1.26 15.13 31.98
CA ALA A 332 0.09 14.63 32.32
C ALA A 332 0.25 13.11 32.12
N THR A 333 1.50 12.72 31.83
CA THR A 333 2.06 11.41 31.42
C THR A 333 1.38 10.14 31.94
N PRO A 334 0.86 10.05 33.19
CA PRO A 334 0.17 8.83 33.62
C PRO A 334 -1.28 8.70 33.10
N LEU A 335 -1.93 9.81 32.68
CA LEU A 335 -3.33 9.84 32.25
C LEU A 335 -3.51 9.99 30.73
N LEU A 336 -2.41 10.22 30.00
CA LEU A 336 -2.36 10.37 28.54
C LEU A 336 -3.21 9.33 27.81
N VAL A 337 -3.03 8.06 28.16
CA VAL A 337 -3.77 6.92 27.61
C VAL A 337 -5.26 7.10 27.89
N THR A 338 -5.67 7.16 29.16
CA THR A 338 -7.08 7.24 29.55
C THR A 338 -7.80 8.45 28.92
N ASP A 339 -7.14 9.60 28.81
CA ASP A 339 -7.72 10.81 28.24
C ASP A 339 -7.83 10.79 26.71
N LEU A 340 -6.82 10.29 26.01
CA LEU A 340 -6.84 10.18 24.55
C LEU A 340 -7.79 9.10 24.08
N PHE A 341 -7.79 7.94 24.74
CA PHE A 341 -8.71 6.85 24.44
C PHE A 341 -10.18 7.24 24.70
N ARG A 342 -10.46 8.11 25.69
CA ARG A 342 -11.80 8.67 25.98
C ARG A 342 -12.30 9.66 24.91
N GLN A 343 -11.40 10.35 24.22
CA GLN A 343 -11.74 11.50 23.36
C GLN A 343 -11.64 11.20 21.85
N LEU A 344 -10.83 10.22 21.46
CA LEU A 344 -10.55 9.89 20.05
C LEU A 344 -11.24 8.61 19.56
N HIS A 345 -12.21 8.08 20.32
CA HIS A 345 -13.02 6.93 19.93
C HIS A 345 -14.47 7.28 19.54
N PRO A 346 -14.69 7.99 18.43
CA PRO A 346 -15.83 7.75 17.57
C PRO A 346 -15.51 6.58 16.61
N GLY A 347 -16.50 5.73 16.34
CA GLY A 347 -16.43 4.39 15.76
C GLY A 347 -15.91 4.20 14.32
N SER A 348 -15.46 2.97 14.04
CA SER A 348 -16.00 2.13 12.95
C SER A 348 -15.30 0.76 13.03
N ASP A 349 -16.06 -0.31 13.23
CA ASP A 349 -15.63 -1.68 12.93
C ASP A 349 -15.73 -2.01 11.43
N GLN A 350 -15.80 -0.98 10.57
CA GLN A 350 -15.70 -1.22 9.15
C GLN A 350 -14.29 -1.72 8.84
N PRO A 351 -14.15 -2.92 8.24
CA PRO A 351 -12.86 -3.40 7.81
C PRO A 351 -12.23 -2.36 6.88
N PRO A 352 -10.91 -2.15 6.96
CA PRO A 352 -10.25 -1.15 6.14
C PRO A 352 -10.49 -1.47 4.67
N THR A 353 -10.88 -0.47 3.89
CA THR A 353 -10.98 -0.67 2.44
C THR A 353 -9.58 -0.85 1.85
N THR A 354 -9.45 -1.58 0.75
CA THR A 354 -8.18 -1.70 0.01
C THR A 354 -7.59 -0.32 -0.31
N SER A 355 -8.45 0.64 -0.63
CA SER A 355 -8.05 2.03 -0.90
C SER A 355 -7.52 2.78 0.33
N ASP A 356 -7.96 2.44 1.54
CA ASP A 356 -7.45 3.06 2.77
C ASP A 356 -6.08 2.48 3.14
N LEU A 357 -5.91 1.16 3.02
CA LEU A 357 -4.62 0.49 3.23
C LEU A 357 -3.57 0.97 2.23
N GLN A 358 -3.93 1.03 0.94
CA GLN A 358 -3.06 1.56 -0.11
C GLN A 358 -2.71 3.03 0.12
N ARG A 359 -3.65 3.86 0.61
CA ARG A 359 -3.37 5.27 0.95
C ARG A 359 -2.29 5.36 2.03
N THR A 360 -2.45 4.64 3.14
CA THR A 360 -1.50 4.68 4.25
C THR A 360 -0.11 4.22 3.82
N ARG A 361 -0.04 3.10 3.08
CA ARG A 361 1.22 2.58 2.55
C ARG A 361 1.89 3.53 1.56
N PHE A 362 1.12 4.19 0.70
CA PHE A 362 1.63 5.15 -0.29
C PHE A 362 2.40 6.29 0.37
N TYR A 363 1.81 6.94 1.37
CA TYR A 363 2.48 8.06 2.04
C TYR A 363 3.69 7.60 2.87
N GLN A 364 3.63 6.43 3.50
CA GLN A 364 4.77 5.83 4.20
C GLN A 364 5.95 5.54 3.26
N ALA A 365 5.70 4.81 2.17
CA ALA A 365 6.71 4.46 1.17
C ALA A 365 7.31 5.71 0.48
N ARG A 366 6.49 6.75 0.30
CA ARG A 366 6.97 8.04 -0.23
C ARG A 366 7.95 8.70 0.73
N ARG A 367 7.66 8.70 2.04
CA ARG A 367 8.51 9.33 3.06
C ARG A 367 9.82 8.56 3.26
N SER A 368 9.79 7.23 3.21
CA SER A 368 10.99 6.38 3.29
C SER A 368 11.85 6.46 2.01
N GLY A 369 11.33 7.03 0.92
CA GLY A 369 11.99 7.04 -0.38
C GLY A 369 12.00 5.66 -1.07
N GLU A 370 11.20 4.71 -0.56
CA GLU A 370 11.03 3.36 -1.13
C GLU A 370 10.13 3.37 -2.37
N LEU A 371 9.35 4.43 -2.55
CA LEU A 371 8.41 4.54 -3.66
C LEU A 371 9.12 4.89 -4.98
N VAL A 372 9.22 3.92 -5.90
CA VAL A 372 9.55 4.16 -7.31
C VAL A 372 8.31 3.91 -8.17
N PRO A 373 7.43 4.92 -8.34
CA PRO A 373 6.22 4.77 -9.13
C PRO A 373 6.52 4.88 -10.63
N GLU A 374 6.21 3.82 -11.38
CA GLU A 374 6.18 3.84 -12.84
C GLU A 374 4.75 4.10 -13.32
N ILE A 375 4.60 4.98 -14.33
CA ILE A 375 3.32 5.21 -14.99
C ILE A 375 3.29 4.42 -16.28
N VAL A 376 2.40 3.43 -16.34
CA VAL A 376 2.12 2.63 -17.52
C VAL A 376 0.82 3.14 -18.15
N CYS A 377 0.87 3.44 -19.45
CA CYS A 377 -0.28 3.84 -20.22
C CYS A 377 -0.91 2.60 -20.87
N ILE A 378 -2.21 2.42 -20.66
CA ILE A 378 -3.03 1.41 -21.33
C ILE A 378 -3.93 2.15 -22.29
N GLU A 379 -3.70 1.97 -23.58
CA GLU A 379 -4.54 2.53 -24.63
C GLU A 379 -5.75 1.63 -24.88
N ASP A 380 -6.93 2.26 -24.97
CA ASP A 380 -8.21 1.65 -25.30
C ASP A 380 -8.53 0.39 -24.48
N PRO A 381 -8.60 0.52 -23.13
CA PRO A 381 -8.80 -0.62 -22.25
C PRO A 381 -10.16 -1.28 -22.48
N ALA A 382 -10.14 -2.55 -22.86
CA ALA A 382 -11.35 -3.34 -23.12
C ALA A 382 -11.86 -4.09 -21.87
N ASP A 383 -11.12 -4.09 -20.77
CA ASP A 383 -11.47 -4.82 -19.56
C ASP A 383 -12.45 -4.05 -18.65
N GLU A 384 -13.46 -4.75 -18.16
CA GLU A 384 -14.54 -4.18 -17.34
C GLU A 384 -14.04 -3.62 -16.00
N GLU A 385 -12.96 -4.18 -15.46
CA GLU A 385 -12.37 -3.71 -14.20
C GLU A 385 -11.75 -2.32 -14.35
N THR A 386 -10.92 -2.10 -15.38
CA THR A 386 -10.33 -0.80 -15.69
C THR A 386 -11.40 0.23 -15.99
N LEU A 387 -12.41 -0.12 -16.80
CA LEU A 387 -13.50 0.80 -17.15
C LEU A 387 -14.34 1.22 -15.92
N ARG A 388 -14.68 0.28 -15.02
CA ARG A 388 -15.33 0.60 -13.74
C ARG A 388 -14.47 1.52 -12.89
N ARG A 389 -13.15 1.29 -12.88
CA ARG A 389 -12.22 2.11 -12.10
C ARG A 389 -12.07 3.52 -12.67
N LEU A 390 -12.01 3.69 -13.99
CA LEU A 390 -12.03 5.00 -14.64
C LEU A 390 -13.33 5.76 -14.31
N ALA A 391 -14.49 5.09 -14.36
CA ALA A 391 -15.77 5.71 -13.98
C ALA A 391 -15.77 6.22 -12.52
N GLN A 392 -15.15 5.48 -11.59
CA GLN A 392 -14.96 5.95 -10.21
C GLN A 392 -14.08 7.21 -10.12
N LEU A 393 -13.06 7.32 -10.97
CA LEU A 393 -12.21 8.52 -11.04
C LEU A 393 -12.98 9.72 -11.59
N HIS A 394 -13.79 9.54 -12.64
CA HIS A 394 -14.70 10.57 -13.16
C HIS A 394 -15.70 11.05 -12.11
N ALA A 395 -16.20 10.13 -11.26
CA ALA A 395 -17.11 10.48 -10.17
C ALA A 395 -16.46 11.31 -9.04
N ARG A 396 -15.13 11.47 -9.03
CA ARG A 396 -14.42 12.27 -8.02
C ARG A 396 -14.07 13.65 -8.57
N THR A 397 -14.47 14.70 -7.84
CA THR A 397 -13.93 16.06 -8.08
C THR A 397 -12.61 16.23 -7.33
N ASN A 398 -11.51 16.36 -8.07
CA ASN A 398 -10.15 16.47 -7.51
C ASN A 398 -9.37 17.64 -8.15
N GLN A 399 -8.14 17.89 -7.65
CA GLN A 399 -7.34 19.05 -8.06
C GLN A 399 -6.79 18.94 -9.48
N PHE A 400 -6.55 17.73 -9.99
CA PHE A 400 -6.07 17.50 -11.34
C PHE A 400 -7.14 16.77 -12.14
N ASN A 401 -8.27 17.43 -12.30
CA ASN A 401 -9.33 17.05 -13.22
C ASN A 401 -9.60 18.28 -14.08
N MET A 402 -9.16 18.23 -15.35
CA MET A 402 -9.08 19.43 -16.18
C MET A 402 -10.44 19.84 -16.74
N THR A 403 -11.39 18.92 -16.97
CA THR A 403 -12.67 19.23 -17.66
C THR A 403 -13.93 18.66 -17.00
N THR A 404 -13.80 17.79 -16.00
CA THR A 404 -14.90 17.25 -15.16
C THR A 404 -16.09 16.55 -15.84
N PRO A 405 -15.96 15.85 -16.98
CA PRO A 405 -17.04 15.01 -17.47
C PRO A 405 -17.34 13.86 -16.49
N ARG A 406 -18.62 13.56 -16.27
CA ARG A 406 -19.07 12.48 -15.37
C ARG A 406 -19.46 11.25 -16.19
N ARG A 407 -18.46 10.48 -16.63
CA ARG A 407 -18.67 9.30 -17.49
C ARG A 407 -18.89 8.02 -16.68
N THR A 408 -19.85 7.20 -17.10
CA THR A 408 -20.07 5.85 -16.58
C THR A 408 -19.17 4.84 -17.30
N ALA A 409 -19.06 3.63 -16.76
CA ALA A 409 -18.28 2.55 -17.40
C ALA A 409 -18.80 2.23 -18.81
N ASP A 410 -20.13 2.19 -19.00
CA ASP A 410 -20.75 1.94 -20.32
C ASP A 410 -20.44 3.05 -21.34
N GLN A 411 -20.41 4.31 -20.88
CA GLN A 411 -20.05 5.43 -21.75
C GLN A 411 -18.58 5.37 -22.15
N LEU A 412 -17.69 5.00 -21.23
CA LEU A 412 -16.26 4.80 -21.52
C LEU A 412 -16.05 3.64 -22.49
N ALA A 413 -16.77 2.52 -22.30
CA ALA A 413 -16.75 1.39 -23.22
C ALA A 413 -17.20 1.79 -24.63
N ALA A 414 -18.23 2.64 -24.74
CA ALA A 414 -18.69 3.16 -26.02
C ALA A 414 -17.64 4.05 -26.71
N LEU A 415 -16.87 4.85 -25.94
CA LEU A 415 -15.76 5.63 -26.49
C LEU A 415 -14.61 4.72 -26.96
N VAL A 416 -14.24 3.70 -26.18
CA VAL A 416 -13.21 2.72 -26.57
C VAL A 416 -13.59 2.00 -27.88
N ALA A 417 -14.87 1.75 -28.12
CA ALA A 417 -15.36 1.12 -29.34
C ALA A 417 -15.43 2.06 -30.55
N ASP A 418 -15.35 3.38 -30.36
CA ASP A 418 -15.44 4.37 -31.42
C ASP A 418 -14.04 4.71 -31.97
N PRO A 419 -13.75 4.42 -33.26
CA PRO A 419 -12.43 4.72 -33.84
C PRO A 419 -12.08 6.21 -33.89
N ALA A 420 -13.07 7.11 -33.74
CA ALA A 420 -12.83 8.54 -33.59
C ALA A 420 -12.26 8.92 -32.22
N TRP A 421 -12.14 7.98 -31.28
CA TRP A 421 -11.65 8.21 -29.93
C TRP A 421 -10.42 7.37 -29.59
N SER A 422 -9.70 7.84 -28.58
CA SER A 422 -8.79 7.05 -27.75
C SER A 422 -9.11 7.30 -26.27
N VAL A 423 -9.15 6.24 -25.47
CA VAL A 423 -9.25 6.30 -24.02
C VAL A 423 -7.99 5.72 -23.41
N LEU A 424 -7.27 6.52 -22.63
CA LEU A 424 -6.03 6.10 -21.98
C LEU A 424 -6.27 5.93 -20.49
N ALA A 425 -5.99 4.73 -19.98
CA ALA A 425 -5.91 4.48 -18.55
C ALA A 425 -4.45 4.55 -18.09
N PHE A 426 -4.19 5.37 -17.07
CA PHE A 426 -2.86 5.47 -16.47
C PHE A 426 -2.81 4.61 -15.22
N ARG A 427 -2.05 3.52 -15.31
CA ARG A 427 -1.72 2.65 -14.18
C ARG A 427 -0.44 3.16 -13.53
N VAL A 428 -0.44 3.21 -12.20
CA VAL A 428 0.82 3.30 -11.47
C VAL A 428 1.17 1.93 -10.94
N THR A 429 2.39 1.53 -11.24
CA THR A 429 3.06 0.35 -10.68
C THR A 429 4.03 0.85 -9.64
N TYR A 430 3.93 0.33 -8.42
CA TYR A 430 4.75 0.80 -7.30
C TYR A 430 5.87 -0.20 -7.03
N HIS A 431 7.00 0.00 -7.71
CA HIS A 431 8.13 -0.90 -7.62
C HIS A 431 8.75 -0.89 -6.22
N GLY A 432 9.01 -2.08 -5.68
CA GLY A 432 9.65 -2.24 -4.36
C GLY A 432 8.75 -1.97 -3.16
N SER A 433 7.43 -1.96 -3.32
CA SER A 433 6.47 -1.75 -2.23
C SER A 433 5.37 -2.80 -2.21
N ASP A 434 4.72 -3.00 -1.06
CA ASP A 434 3.53 -3.86 -0.94
C ASP A 434 2.25 -3.21 -1.55
N LEU A 435 2.39 -2.11 -2.29
CA LEU A 435 1.27 -1.41 -2.91
C LEU A 435 0.87 -2.14 -4.20
N ALA A 436 -0.38 -2.57 -4.27
CA ALA A 436 -0.93 -3.09 -5.52
C ALA A 436 -1.05 -1.98 -6.57
N ASP A 437 -0.87 -2.37 -7.83
CA ASP A 437 -1.09 -1.52 -8.99
C ASP A 437 -2.47 -0.86 -8.94
N GLU A 438 -2.55 0.40 -9.34
CA GLU A 438 -3.80 1.14 -9.32
C GLU A 438 -3.94 1.96 -10.61
N ILE A 439 -5.13 1.93 -11.21
CA ILE A 439 -5.50 2.93 -12.21
C ILE A 439 -5.78 4.24 -11.48
N VAL A 440 -4.95 5.23 -11.78
CA VAL A 440 -4.85 6.50 -11.07
C VAL A 440 -5.07 7.69 -11.99
N GLY A 441 -5.24 7.51 -13.29
CA GLY A 441 -5.59 8.59 -14.20
C GLY A 441 -6.30 8.13 -15.46
N CYS A 442 -6.88 9.10 -16.15
CA CYS A 442 -7.59 8.93 -17.42
C CYS A 442 -7.22 10.07 -18.37
N ALA A 443 -7.08 9.78 -19.66
CA ALA A 443 -7.15 10.77 -20.73
C ALA A 443 -8.09 10.29 -21.83
N GLU A 444 -8.90 11.20 -22.36
CA GLU A 444 -9.89 10.92 -23.40
C GLU A 444 -9.66 11.88 -24.54
N ILE A 445 -9.42 11.33 -25.72
CA ILE A 445 -8.98 12.07 -26.89
C ILE A 445 -9.95 11.80 -28.03
N THR A 446 -10.44 12.86 -28.66
CA THR A 446 -11.22 12.78 -29.90
C THR A 446 -10.38 13.20 -31.09
N PHE A 447 -10.52 12.50 -32.22
CA PHE A 447 -9.85 12.77 -33.47
C PHE A 447 -10.86 13.25 -34.51
N ALA A 448 -10.67 14.47 -35.01
CA ALA A 448 -11.43 14.95 -36.16
C ALA A 448 -10.85 14.34 -37.46
N PRO A 449 -11.69 14.01 -38.47
CA PRO A 449 -11.23 13.36 -39.70
C PRO A 449 -10.08 14.06 -40.43
N ASP A 450 -10.04 15.40 -40.39
CA ASP A 450 -9.02 16.24 -41.05
C ASP A 450 -8.56 17.41 -40.14
N GLY A 451 -8.66 17.25 -38.81
CA GLY A 451 -8.49 18.36 -37.85
C GLY A 451 -7.60 18.03 -36.65
N PRO A 452 -7.35 19.02 -35.77
CA PRO A 452 -6.59 18.80 -34.55
C PRO A 452 -7.31 17.79 -33.64
N ALA A 453 -6.53 17.07 -32.84
CA ALA A 453 -7.10 16.22 -31.80
C ALA A 453 -7.58 17.08 -30.62
N LEU A 454 -8.59 16.62 -29.92
CA LEU A 454 -9.12 17.25 -28.72
C LEU A 454 -8.87 16.35 -27.52
N LEU A 455 -8.09 16.82 -26.54
CA LEU A 455 -8.02 16.23 -25.21
C LEU A 455 -9.28 16.67 -24.43
N ASP A 456 -10.33 15.86 -24.54
CA ASP A 456 -11.64 16.12 -23.95
C ASP A 456 -11.62 15.98 -22.43
N SER A 457 -10.91 14.96 -21.92
CA SER A 457 -10.66 14.83 -20.49
C SER A 457 -9.23 14.45 -20.18
N PHE A 458 -8.73 15.03 -19.10
CA PHE A 458 -7.47 14.65 -18.50
C PHE A 458 -7.60 14.77 -16.99
N LEU A 459 -7.49 13.63 -16.30
CA LEU A 459 -7.65 13.57 -14.87
C LEU A 459 -6.67 12.59 -14.21
N ALA A 460 -6.32 12.88 -12.97
CA ALA A 460 -5.48 12.04 -12.14
C ALA A 460 -5.99 12.02 -10.69
N SER A 461 -5.69 10.97 -9.96
CA SER A 461 -5.89 10.88 -8.52
C SER A 461 -5.04 11.92 -7.79
N CYS A 462 -5.53 12.43 -6.64
CA CYS A 462 -4.76 13.34 -5.77
C CYS A 462 -3.41 12.73 -5.31
N ARG A 463 -3.31 11.40 -5.29
CA ARG A 463 -2.08 10.66 -4.98
C ARG A 463 -0.98 10.82 -6.04
N LEU A 464 -1.31 11.28 -7.25
CA LEU A 464 -0.36 11.53 -8.33
C LEU A 464 0.12 12.99 -8.43
N LEU A 465 -0.19 13.84 -7.46
CA LEU A 465 0.15 15.28 -7.53
C LEU A 465 1.62 15.60 -7.20
N TRP A 466 2.51 14.60 -7.16
CA TRP A 466 3.94 14.77 -6.87
C TRP A 466 4.80 14.84 -8.14
N ALA A 467 6.07 15.24 -7.98
CA ALA A 467 7.04 15.68 -8.98
C ALA A 467 7.01 14.94 -10.35
N GLY A 468 6.22 15.47 -11.30
CA GLY A 468 6.33 15.18 -12.73
C GLY A 468 5.48 14.02 -13.25
N ALA A 469 4.66 13.37 -12.42
CA ALA A 469 3.76 12.30 -12.85
C ALA A 469 2.77 12.77 -13.95
N GLN A 470 2.16 13.95 -13.75
CA GLN A 470 1.22 14.52 -14.72
C GLN A 470 1.89 14.83 -16.06
N ARG A 471 3.15 15.26 -16.04
CA ARG A 471 3.96 15.51 -17.24
C ARG A 471 4.24 14.21 -18.00
N ARG A 472 4.50 13.11 -17.30
CA ARG A 472 4.69 11.78 -17.91
C ARG A 472 3.41 11.27 -18.56
N MET A 473 2.28 11.35 -17.86
CA MET A 473 0.96 11.00 -18.41
C MET A 473 0.67 11.83 -19.67
N PHE A 474 0.93 13.13 -19.62
CA PHE A 474 0.71 14.02 -20.76
C PHE A 474 1.64 13.72 -21.95
N GLY A 475 2.89 13.33 -21.70
CA GLY A 475 3.79 12.86 -22.76
C GLY A 475 3.25 11.63 -23.50
N GLN A 476 2.59 10.71 -22.78
CA GLN A 476 1.93 9.54 -23.40
C GLN A 476 0.69 9.96 -24.21
N VAL A 477 -0.10 10.94 -23.72
CA VAL A 477 -1.19 11.56 -24.51
C VAL A 477 -0.64 12.10 -25.83
N GLN A 478 0.42 12.91 -25.78
CA GLN A 478 1.03 13.48 -26.99
C GLN A 478 1.56 12.39 -27.94
N ALA A 479 2.14 11.31 -27.41
CA ALA A 479 2.62 10.18 -28.20
C ALA A 479 1.49 9.44 -28.93
N VAL A 480 0.35 9.19 -28.28
CA VAL A 480 -0.82 8.56 -28.90
C VAL A 480 -1.39 9.44 -30.02
N VAL A 481 -1.53 10.75 -29.78
CA VAL A 481 -2.03 11.69 -30.78
C VAL A 481 -1.11 11.76 -32.01
N LEU A 482 0.20 11.82 -31.77
CA LEU A 482 1.20 11.79 -32.83
C LEU A 482 1.20 10.46 -33.60
N GLY A 483 1.03 9.33 -32.90
CA GLY A 483 0.92 8.00 -33.50
C GLY A 483 -0.25 7.87 -34.48
N ARG A 484 -1.31 8.66 -34.29
CA ARG A 484 -2.43 8.79 -35.25
C ARG A 484 -2.18 9.83 -36.36
N GLY A 485 -0.97 10.36 -36.48
CA GLY A 485 -0.57 11.31 -37.52
C GLY A 485 -0.99 12.76 -37.25
N VAL A 486 -1.51 13.06 -36.06
CA VAL A 486 -2.02 14.39 -35.71
C VAL A 486 -0.95 15.19 -34.95
N LYS A 487 -0.65 16.38 -35.47
CA LYS A 487 0.45 17.23 -34.96
C LYS A 487 0.01 18.31 -33.97
N GLU A 488 -1.28 18.58 -33.92
CA GLU A 488 -1.87 19.63 -33.11
C GLU A 488 -2.91 19.01 -32.16
N LEU A 489 -2.78 19.32 -30.88
CA LEU A 489 -3.68 18.88 -29.83
C LEU A 489 -4.23 20.11 -29.12
N THR A 490 -5.54 20.20 -29.03
CA THR A 490 -6.23 21.18 -28.20
C THR A 490 -6.65 20.51 -26.91
N ALA A 491 -6.36 21.11 -25.76
CA ALA A 491 -6.79 20.65 -24.46
C ALA A 491 -7.72 21.67 -23.80
N ARG A 492 -8.74 21.20 -23.09
CA ARG A 492 -9.67 22.08 -22.37
C ARG A 492 -9.35 22.11 -20.88
N TRP A 493 -9.62 23.25 -20.25
CA TRP A 493 -9.66 23.42 -18.81
C TRP A 493 -10.97 24.09 -18.42
N GLN A 494 -11.68 23.54 -17.42
CA GLN A 494 -12.91 24.08 -16.87
C GLN A 494 -12.83 24.13 -15.33
N PRO A 495 -13.23 25.25 -14.70
CA PRO A 495 -13.20 25.37 -13.25
C PRO A 495 -14.19 24.41 -12.59
N ASN A 496 -13.74 23.74 -11.52
CA ASN A 496 -14.58 22.81 -10.76
C ASN A 496 -14.60 23.06 -9.24
N GLY A 497 -14.06 24.21 -8.78
CA GLY A 497 -13.94 24.56 -7.36
C GLY A 497 -12.72 23.93 -6.66
N ARG A 498 -11.98 23.05 -7.34
CA ARG A 498 -10.81 22.35 -6.77
C ARG A 498 -9.56 22.38 -7.66
N ASN A 499 -9.69 22.63 -8.96
CA ASN A 499 -8.61 22.54 -9.95
C ASN A 499 -7.97 23.89 -10.33
N GLU A 500 -8.29 24.97 -9.62
CA GLU A 500 -7.83 26.34 -9.90
C GLU A 500 -6.30 26.46 -9.87
N THR A 501 -5.64 25.68 -9.02
CA THR A 501 -4.17 25.64 -8.95
C THR A 501 -3.52 25.11 -10.23
N TYR A 502 -4.29 24.43 -11.09
CA TYR A 502 -3.85 23.88 -12.37
C TYR A 502 -4.38 24.64 -13.58
N ALA A 503 -5.05 25.79 -13.39
CA ALA A 503 -5.62 26.59 -14.47
C ALA A 503 -4.57 27.00 -15.54
N GLN A 504 -3.32 27.22 -15.13
CA GLN A 504 -2.20 27.60 -15.99
C GLN A 504 -1.27 26.43 -16.34
N TRP A 505 -1.64 25.18 -15.98
CA TRP A 505 -0.73 24.04 -16.10
C TRP A 505 -0.28 23.76 -17.53
N TYR A 506 -1.19 23.88 -18.51
CA TYR A 506 -0.85 23.71 -19.93
C TYR A 506 0.06 24.82 -20.45
N ALA A 507 -0.17 26.09 -20.06
CA ALA A 507 0.75 27.18 -20.39
C ALA A 507 2.16 26.94 -19.82
N HIS A 508 2.27 26.37 -18.63
CA HIS A 508 3.56 25.94 -18.06
C HIS A 508 4.24 24.80 -18.83
N GLN A 509 3.51 24.07 -19.69
CA GLN A 509 4.07 23.12 -20.66
C GLN A 509 4.49 23.79 -21.98
N GLN A 510 4.57 25.12 -22.03
CA GLN A 510 4.88 25.94 -23.22
C GLN A 510 3.84 25.84 -24.34
N TRP A 511 2.59 25.51 -24.01
CA TRP A 511 1.48 25.61 -24.96
C TRP A 511 1.01 27.06 -25.10
N ALA A 512 0.26 27.36 -26.17
CA ALA A 512 -0.23 28.71 -26.43
C ALA A 512 -1.08 29.26 -25.28
N GLU A 513 -1.14 30.59 -25.18
CA GLU A 513 -1.97 31.29 -24.19
C GLU A 513 -3.43 30.81 -24.24
N PRO A 514 -4.10 30.73 -23.07
CA PRO A 514 -5.46 30.22 -22.99
C PRO A 514 -6.43 31.05 -23.83
N VAL A 515 -7.21 30.39 -24.67
CA VAL A 515 -8.31 30.99 -25.42
C VAL A 515 -9.62 30.69 -24.69
N PRO A 516 -10.44 31.70 -24.33
CA PRO A 516 -11.74 31.48 -23.69
C PRO A 516 -12.63 30.54 -24.52
N ASP A 517 -13.19 29.53 -23.87
CA ASP A 517 -14.08 28.53 -24.49
C ASP A 517 -15.33 28.34 -23.62
N GLY A 518 -16.20 29.35 -23.64
CA GLY A 518 -17.45 29.37 -22.87
C GLY A 518 -17.21 29.44 -21.35
N ALA A 519 -17.24 28.29 -20.69
CA ALA A 519 -17.16 28.18 -19.22
C ALA A 519 -15.72 28.04 -18.67
N GLY A 520 -14.71 27.98 -19.54
CA GLY A 520 -13.31 27.81 -19.16
C GLY A 520 -12.35 28.29 -20.27
N PHE A 521 -11.24 27.59 -20.43
CA PHE A 521 -10.21 27.92 -21.43
C PHE A 521 -9.83 26.69 -22.25
N SER A 522 -9.34 26.94 -23.46
CA SER A 522 -8.68 25.96 -24.30
C SER A 522 -7.23 26.36 -24.54
N PHE A 523 -6.36 25.36 -24.65
CA PHE A 523 -4.95 25.53 -24.94
C PHE A 523 -4.64 24.67 -26.15
N THR A 524 -4.01 25.26 -27.17
CA THR A 524 -3.53 24.51 -28.33
C THR A 524 -2.03 24.45 -28.29
N GLY A 525 -1.48 23.25 -28.45
CA GLY A 525 -0.06 23.03 -28.55
C GLY A 525 0.27 21.96 -29.56
N THR A 526 1.55 21.89 -29.89
CA THR A 526 2.07 20.83 -30.75
C THR A 526 2.20 19.55 -29.95
N THR A 527 1.98 18.40 -30.59
CA THR A 527 2.26 17.06 -30.00
C THR A 527 3.77 16.73 -29.99
N VAL A 528 4.57 17.78 -30.11
CA VAL A 528 6.01 17.83 -30.29
C VAL A 528 6.58 18.36 -28.97
N THR A 529 7.71 17.80 -28.50
CA THR A 529 8.25 18.14 -27.16
C THR A 529 8.76 19.59 -27.08
N ARG A 530 9.18 20.00 -25.89
CA ARG A 530 9.62 21.37 -25.50
C ARG A 530 10.59 22.04 -26.49
N ASP A 531 11.35 21.25 -27.23
CA ASP A 531 12.37 21.73 -28.17
C ASP A 531 11.92 21.71 -29.64
N GLY A 532 10.64 21.48 -29.92
CA GLY A 532 10.12 21.39 -31.29
C GLY A 532 10.46 20.07 -31.98
N GLU A 533 10.91 19.07 -31.22
CA GLU A 533 11.21 17.70 -31.68
C GLU A 533 10.15 16.72 -31.19
N SER A 534 9.53 15.95 -32.08
CA SER A 534 8.64 14.84 -31.71
C SER A 534 9.43 13.73 -31.00
N PRO A 535 8.80 12.81 -30.25
CA PRO A 535 9.50 11.62 -29.74
C PRO A 535 10.26 10.85 -30.83
N ASP A 536 9.77 10.83 -32.06
CA ASP A 536 10.48 10.26 -33.21
C ASP A 536 11.65 11.14 -33.67
N ASP A 537 11.54 12.47 -33.59
CA ASP A 537 12.66 13.39 -33.84
C ASP A 537 13.74 13.24 -32.76
N LEU A 538 13.37 13.10 -31.48
CA LEU A 538 14.30 12.87 -30.37
C LEU A 538 14.99 11.51 -30.48
N LEU A 539 14.28 10.45 -30.89
CA LEU A 539 14.89 9.16 -31.19
C LEU A 539 15.79 9.24 -32.43
N THR A 540 15.46 10.10 -33.39
CA THR A 540 16.31 10.39 -34.56
C THR A 540 17.55 11.19 -34.18
N VAL A 541 17.44 12.15 -33.25
CA VAL A 541 18.55 12.92 -32.69
C VAL A 541 19.46 12.01 -31.89
N MET A 542 18.91 11.13 -31.06
CA MET A 542 19.65 10.07 -30.39
C MET A 542 20.38 9.19 -31.41
N ALA A 543 19.70 8.74 -32.47
CA ALA A 543 20.32 7.91 -33.50
C ALA A 543 21.49 8.63 -34.19
N ARG A 544 21.34 9.92 -34.53
CA ARG A 544 22.43 10.74 -35.09
C ARG A 544 23.58 10.95 -34.11
N TYR A 545 23.28 11.20 -32.84
CA TYR A 545 24.28 11.32 -31.78
C TYR A 545 25.10 10.02 -31.65
N LEU A 546 24.41 8.87 -31.64
CA LEU A 546 25.07 7.57 -31.59
C LEU A 546 25.92 7.37 -32.85
N ASP A 547 25.37 7.59 -34.04
CA ASP A 547 26.11 7.43 -35.30
C ASP A 547 27.41 8.27 -35.33
N ALA A 548 27.37 9.48 -34.75
CA ALA A 548 28.54 10.36 -34.64
C ALA A 548 29.55 9.97 -33.55
N THR A 549 29.13 9.21 -32.52
CA THR A 549 29.97 8.91 -31.35
C THR A 549 30.47 7.48 -31.30
N LEU A 550 29.84 6.56 -32.03
CA LEU A 550 30.29 5.18 -32.11
C LEU A 550 31.61 5.08 -32.85
N GLN A 551 32.56 4.41 -32.22
CA GLN A 551 33.79 4.02 -32.89
C GLN A 551 33.59 2.69 -33.61
N PRO A 552 34.22 2.48 -34.78
CA PRO A 552 34.17 1.18 -35.43
C PRO A 552 34.80 0.13 -34.52
N ALA A 553 33.98 -0.82 -34.05
CA ALA A 553 34.48 -1.99 -33.33
C ALA A 553 35.36 -2.83 -34.27
N PRO A 554 36.49 -3.39 -33.79
CA PRO A 554 37.30 -4.29 -34.60
C PRO A 554 36.49 -5.52 -35.03
N GLU A 555 36.47 -5.80 -36.34
CA GLU A 555 35.85 -7.01 -36.88
C GLU A 555 36.59 -8.24 -36.34
N THR A 556 35.98 -8.93 -35.39
CA THR A 556 36.49 -10.20 -34.87
C THR A 556 35.71 -11.33 -35.57
N PRO A 557 36.39 -12.26 -36.26
CA PRO A 557 35.71 -13.40 -36.88
C PRO A 557 34.89 -14.16 -35.83
N MET A 558 33.59 -14.28 -36.06
CA MET A 558 32.68 -14.99 -35.16
C MET A 558 33.05 -16.48 -35.14
N GLN A 559 33.44 -16.97 -33.97
CA GLN A 559 33.60 -18.40 -33.74
C GLN A 559 32.34 -18.93 -33.06
N SER A 560 31.77 -20.02 -33.59
CA SER A 560 30.61 -20.67 -33.01
C SER A 560 30.78 -22.18 -32.90
N ARG A 561 30.04 -22.79 -31.98
CA ARG A 561 29.94 -24.24 -31.79
C ARG A 561 28.53 -24.61 -31.32
N VAL A 562 28.18 -25.89 -31.43
CA VAL A 562 26.91 -26.40 -30.90
C VAL A 562 27.19 -27.18 -29.62
N ARG A 563 26.41 -26.92 -28.57
CA ARG A 563 26.51 -27.62 -27.30
C ARG A 563 25.76 -28.95 -27.36
N ASP A 564 26.44 -30.04 -26.98
CA ASP A 564 25.89 -31.40 -27.09
C ASP A 564 24.68 -31.67 -26.17
N SER A 565 24.56 -30.98 -25.04
CA SER A 565 23.52 -31.25 -24.03
C SER A 565 22.11 -30.85 -24.49
N ASP A 566 21.99 -29.74 -25.21
CA ASP A 566 20.71 -29.10 -25.55
C ASP A 566 20.62 -28.63 -27.00
N GLY A 567 21.71 -28.72 -27.77
CA GLY A 567 21.79 -28.23 -29.14
C GLY A 567 21.90 -26.71 -29.26
N ALA A 568 22.20 -25.99 -28.17
CA ALA A 568 22.38 -24.53 -28.22
C ALA A 568 23.62 -24.15 -29.04
N THR A 569 23.48 -23.19 -29.95
CA THR A 569 24.62 -22.58 -30.63
C THR A 569 25.27 -21.57 -29.69
N GLU A 570 26.55 -21.75 -29.37
CA GLU A 570 27.36 -20.83 -28.57
C GLU A 570 28.28 -20.02 -29.49
N VAL A 571 28.48 -18.74 -29.18
CA VAL A 571 29.47 -17.87 -29.81
C VAL A 571 30.57 -17.49 -28.83
N LEU A 572 31.81 -17.37 -29.31
CA LEU A 572 32.94 -16.92 -28.50
C LEU A 572 32.91 -15.40 -28.37
N VAL A 573 32.79 -14.92 -27.13
CA VAL A 573 33.01 -13.53 -26.78
C VAL A 573 34.47 -13.40 -26.30
N PRO A 574 35.32 -12.61 -26.99
CA PRO A 574 36.76 -12.61 -26.73
C PRO A 574 37.17 -12.02 -25.38
N GLY A 575 36.27 -11.28 -24.72
CA GLY A 575 36.59 -10.52 -23.51
C GLY A 575 37.58 -9.38 -23.79
N GLY A 576 38.24 -8.93 -22.73
CA GLY A 576 39.23 -7.85 -22.73
C GLY A 576 38.81 -6.63 -21.90
N PRO A 577 39.68 -5.61 -21.84
CA PRO A 577 39.42 -4.38 -21.11
C PRO A 577 38.31 -3.56 -21.76
N ALA A 578 37.35 -3.11 -20.96
CA ALA A 578 36.22 -2.29 -21.38
C ALA A 578 35.78 -1.32 -20.27
N THR A 579 35.05 -0.28 -20.66
CA THR A 579 34.27 0.54 -19.74
C THR A 579 32.79 0.31 -20.02
N LEU A 580 32.09 -0.36 -19.11
CA LEU A 580 30.65 -0.59 -19.17
C LEU A 580 29.89 0.58 -18.52
N GLY A 581 28.57 0.65 -18.73
CA GLY A 581 27.72 1.77 -18.31
C GLY A 581 27.70 2.93 -19.31
N LEU A 582 27.15 4.08 -18.88
CA LEU A 582 27.02 5.30 -19.68
C LEU A 582 28.11 6.33 -19.33
N ARG A 583 28.68 6.98 -20.34
CA ARG A 583 29.56 8.14 -20.13
C ARG A 583 28.75 9.32 -19.59
N ALA A 584 29.40 10.26 -18.91
CA ALA A 584 28.72 11.45 -18.36
C ALA A 584 27.92 12.24 -19.41
N GLU A 585 28.46 12.35 -20.61
CA GLU A 585 27.83 12.97 -21.78
C GLU A 585 26.64 12.16 -22.31
N ASP A 586 26.75 10.82 -22.41
CA ASP A 586 25.63 9.95 -22.78
C ASP A 586 24.46 10.09 -21.80
N ARG A 587 24.75 10.19 -20.49
CA ARG A 587 23.73 10.36 -19.44
C ARG A 587 22.93 11.66 -19.62
N ALA A 588 23.58 12.73 -20.08
CA ALA A 588 22.88 13.98 -20.37
C ALA A 588 21.94 13.84 -21.57
N VAL A 589 22.37 13.12 -22.62
CA VAL A 589 21.53 12.80 -23.78
C VAL A 589 20.34 11.94 -23.38
N VAL A 590 20.55 10.89 -22.55
CA VAL A 590 19.45 10.05 -22.04
C VAL A 590 18.42 10.88 -21.29
N ARG A 591 18.84 11.78 -20.38
CA ARG A 591 17.93 12.69 -19.68
C ARG A 591 17.15 13.58 -20.64
N SER A 592 17.81 14.09 -21.67
CA SER A 592 17.19 14.99 -22.64
C SER A 592 16.18 14.27 -23.53
N VAL A 593 16.53 13.09 -24.03
CA VAL A 593 15.69 12.30 -24.96
C VAL A 593 14.53 11.63 -24.24
N PHE A 594 14.75 11.09 -23.05
CA PHE A 594 13.77 10.26 -22.35
C PHE A 594 13.11 10.94 -21.14
N GLY A 595 13.65 12.07 -20.66
CA GLY A 595 13.15 12.73 -19.45
C GLY A 595 13.31 11.89 -18.18
N LEU A 596 14.20 10.89 -18.20
CA LEU A 596 14.47 9.96 -17.11
C LEU A 596 15.95 9.99 -16.75
N ASP A 597 16.25 9.93 -15.46
CA ASP A 597 17.63 9.71 -15.00
C ASP A 597 18.06 8.27 -15.33
N PRO A 598 19.29 8.06 -15.80
CA PRO A 598 19.86 6.72 -15.94
C PRO A 598 19.96 6.01 -14.58
N ILE A 599 19.46 4.78 -14.50
CA ILE A 599 19.35 4.01 -13.25
C ILE A 599 20.40 2.90 -13.23
N GLY A 600 21.36 2.99 -12.30
CA GLY A 600 22.40 1.96 -12.14
C GLY A 600 23.37 1.84 -13.31
N GLU A 601 23.44 2.86 -14.18
CA GLU A 601 24.23 2.87 -15.42
C GLU A 601 25.55 3.67 -15.28
N ASP A 602 26.14 3.72 -14.07
CA ASP A 602 27.40 4.44 -13.85
C ASP A 602 28.57 3.76 -14.58
N PRO A 603 29.50 4.57 -15.14
CA PRO A 603 30.61 4.02 -15.92
C PRO A 603 31.56 3.24 -15.02
N ARG A 604 31.93 2.05 -15.47
CA ARG A 604 32.72 1.09 -14.67
C ARG A 604 33.74 0.34 -15.52
N PRO A 605 35.03 0.36 -15.14
CA PRO A 605 36.07 -0.39 -15.85
C PRO A 605 35.95 -1.88 -15.51
N VAL A 606 36.11 -2.72 -16.53
CA VAL A 606 36.12 -4.18 -16.41
C VAL A 606 37.25 -4.75 -17.27
N ASP A 607 37.74 -5.95 -16.91
CA ASP A 607 38.63 -6.76 -17.73
C ASP A 607 38.11 -8.19 -17.72
N LEU A 608 37.48 -8.61 -18.82
CA LEU A 608 36.77 -9.89 -18.89
C LEU A 608 37.64 -10.94 -19.58
N ALA A 609 37.71 -12.15 -19.00
CA ALA A 609 38.27 -13.30 -19.71
C ALA A 609 37.37 -13.69 -20.91
N PRO A 610 37.90 -14.38 -21.93
CA PRO A 610 37.07 -14.92 -23.01
C PRO A 610 36.07 -15.97 -22.48
N PHE A 611 34.85 -15.93 -23.00
CA PHE A 611 33.78 -16.86 -22.64
C PHE A 611 32.91 -17.21 -23.85
N TRP A 612 32.32 -18.40 -23.82
CA TRP A 612 31.26 -18.81 -24.73
C TRP A 612 29.91 -18.32 -24.18
N MET A 613 29.05 -17.78 -25.03
CA MET A 613 27.69 -17.38 -24.69
C MET A 613 26.71 -17.96 -25.71
N ASP A 614 25.54 -18.41 -25.27
CA ASP A 614 24.49 -18.82 -26.20
C ASP A 614 24.18 -17.68 -27.18
N GLN A 615 24.12 -18.02 -28.47
CA GLN A 615 23.77 -17.09 -29.53
C GLN A 615 22.33 -16.61 -29.39
N HIS A 616 21.44 -17.50 -28.97
CA HIS A 616 20.00 -17.28 -28.83
C HIS A 616 19.56 -17.47 -27.38
N LEU A 617 18.36 -16.98 -27.04
CA LEU A 617 17.68 -17.34 -25.79
C LEU A 617 17.46 -18.85 -25.72
N VAL A 618 17.42 -19.41 -24.50
CA VAL A 618 17.02 -20.81 -24.30
C VAL A 618 15.56 -20.99 -24.74
N SER A 619 15.31 -21.92 -25.66
CA SER A 619 13.96 -22.23 -26.13
C SER A 619 13.21 -23.14 -25.17
N ARG A 620 11.88 -23.22 -25.33
CA ARG A 620 11.07 -24.20 -24.59
C ARG A 620 11.44 -25.64 -24.93
N ASP A 621 11.85 -25.93 -26.17
CA ASP A 621 12.35 -27.27 -26.56
C ASP A 621 13.62 -27.66 -25.79
N MET A 622 14.55 -26.71 -25.67
CA MET A 622 15.80 -26.88 -24.92
C MET A 622 15.51 -27.08 -23.43
N PHE A 623 14.69 -26.22 -22.84
CA PHE A 623 14.31 -26.34 -21.43
C PHE A 623 13.54 -27.64 -21.13
N ALA A 624 12.68 -28.09 -22.05
CA ALA A 624 12.02 -29.38 -21.92
C ALA A 624 13.02 -30.56 -21.97
N ALA A 625 14.15 -30.44 -22.68
CA ALA A 625 15.21 -31.45 -22.65
C ALA A 625 15.86 -31.57 -21.27
N PHE A 626 16.09 -30.45 -20.60
CA PHE A 626 16.50 -30.41 -19.20
C PHE A 626 15.47 -31.10 -18.28
N LEU A 627 14.19 -30.75 -18.41
CA LEU A 627 13.13 -31.35 -17.58
C LEU A 627 13.04 -32.87 -17.78
N ARG A 628 13.25 -33.38 -19.00
CA ARG A 628 13.29 -34.83 -19.26
C ARG A 628 14.44 -35.56 -18.58
N ALA A 629 15.54 -34.86 -18.29
CA ALA A 629 16.68 -35.39 -17.54
C ALA A 629 16.51 -35.25 -16.02
N ALA A 630 15.61 -34.38 -15.55
CA ALA A 630 15.30 -34.15 -14.16
C ALA A 630 14.36 -35.23 -13.58
N ASP A 631 14.32 -35.37 -12.25
CA ASP A 631 13.39 -36.27 -11.60
C ASP A 631 11.94 -35.76 -11.67
N ARG A 632 10.97 -36.62 -11.28
CA ARG A 632 9.54 -36.27 -11.37
C ARG A 632 9.13 -35.11 -10.45
N ALA A 633 9.76 -34.96 -9.29
CA ALA A 633 9.41 -33.90 -8.35
C ALA A 633 9.89 -32.54 -8.89
N GLU A 634 11.09 -32.52 -9.47
CA GLU A 634 11.64 -31.35 -10.15
C GLU A 634 10.84 -30.99 -11.39
N GLN A 635 10.44 -31.97 -12.20
CA GLN A 635 9.55 -31.72 -13.34
C GLN A 635 8.24 -31.07 -12.89
N ALA A 636 7.57 -31.63 -11.88
CA ALA A 636 6.32 -31.09 -11.37
C ALA A 636 6.48 -29.67 -10.82
N ALA A 637 7.53 -29.42 -10.03
CA ALA A 637 7.80 -28.09 -9.47
C ALA A 637 8.15 -27.06 -10.55
N ALA A 638 8.86 -27.46 -11.61
CA ALA A 638 9.16 -26.56 -12.72
C ALA A 638 7.90 -26.21 -13.52
N VAL A 639 7.02 -27.18 -13.78
CA VAL A 639 5.77 -26.96 -14.51
C VAL A 639 4.84 -26.06 -13.70
N ASP A 640 4.69 -26.30 -12.40
CA ASP A 640 3.93 -25.43 -11.49
C ASP A 640 4.44 -23.98 -11.53
N ALA A 641 5.77 -23.81 -11.50
CA ALA A 641 6.41 -22.49 -11.50
C ALA A 641 6.42 -21.78 -12.87
N THR A 642 6.18 -22.48 -13.98
CA THR A 642 6.25 -21.94 -15.36
C THR A 642 4.89 -21.89 -16.07
N GLY A 643 3.84 -22.42 -15.43
CA GLY A 643 2.46 -22.40 -15.90
C GLY A 643 2.23 -23.25 -17.15
N GLU A 644 1.37 -22.76 -18.05
CA GLU A 644 0.92 -23.49 -19.25
C GLU A 644 1.99 -23.68 -20.34
N GLN A 645 3.23 -23.25 -20.10
CA GLN A 645 4.32 -23.41 -21.08
C GLN A 645 4.71 -24.87 -21.32
N TYR A 646 4.49 -25.74 -20.32
CA TYR A 646 4.89 -27.13 -20.36
C TYR A 646 3.76 -28.04 -19.87
N VAL A 647 3.74 -29.27 -20.40
CA VAL A 647 2.76 -30.30 -20.06
C VAL A 647 3.50 -31.60 -19.70
N ILE A 648 3.02 -32.29 -18.67
CA ILE A 648 3.50 -33.63 -18.27
C ILE A 648 2.55 -34.67 -18.86
N GLY A 649 3.05 -35.53 -19.74
CA GLY A 649 2.26 -36.60 -20.35
C GLY A 649 2.05 -37.82 -19.45
N PRO A 650 1.22 -38.80 -19.87
CA PRO A 650 0.98 -40.05 -19.13
C PRO A 650 2.24 -40.89 -18.86
N VAL A 651 3.29 -40.69 -19.66
CA VAL A 651 4.59 -41.37 -19.53
C VAL A 651 5.55 -40.57 -18.61
N ALA A 652 5.08 -39.51 -17.94
CA ALA A 652 5.89 -38.56 -17.17
C ALA A 652 7.02 -37.92 -17.97
N ASP A 653 6.68 -37.50 -19.19
CA ASP A 653 7.59 -36.83 -20.12
C ASP A 653 7.15 -35.36 -20.23
N ALA A 654 8.05 -34.43 -19.91
CA ALA A 654 7.80 -32.99 -19.98
C ALA A 654 8.00 -32.50 -21.42
N ARG A 655 6.98 -31.80 -21.95
CA ARG A 655 6.97 -31.26 -23.31
C ARG A 655 6.48 -29.82 -23.31
N PRO A 656 6.95 -28.98 -24.24
CA PRO A 656 6.37 -27.65 -24.42
C PRO A 656 4.92 -27.76 -24.92
N ALA A 657 4.13 -26.73 -24.64
CA ALA A 657 2.80 -26.59 -25.23
C ALA A 657 2.86 -26.65 -26.77
N PHE A 658 1.85 -27.25 -27.39
CA PHE A 658 1.83 -27.54 -28.82
C PHE A 658 2.14 -26.29 -29.66
N GLY A 659 3.10 -26.40 -30.58
CA GLY A 659 3.51 -25.32 -31.48
C GLY A 659 4.40 -24.23 -30.84
N THR A 660 4.77 -24.36 -29.56
CA THR A 660 5.54 -23.31 -28.84
C THR A 660 7.01 -23.64 -28.60
N GLY A 661 7.49 -24.81 -29.04
CA GLY A 661 8.83 -25.32 -28.71
C GLY A 661 9.99 -24.36 -29.03
N GLN A 662 9.89 -23.64 -30.14
CA GLN A 662 10.92 -22.68 -30.57
C GLN A 662 10.77 -21.27 -29.98
N LEU A 663 9.71 -21.01 -29.20
CA LEU A 663 9.59 -19.78 -28.42
C LEU A 663 10.59 -19.82 -27.26
N PRO A 664 11.01 -18.65 -26.75
CA PRO A 664 11.88 -18.62 -25.59
C PRO A 664 11.17 -19.16 -24.33
N ALA A 665 11.95 -19.79 -23.46
CA ALA A 665 11.50 -20.24 -22.15
C ALA A 665 11.41 -19.03 -21.21
N VAL A 666 10.25 -18.80 -20.60
CA VAL A 666 10.06 -17.81 -19.53
C VAL A 666 10.03 -18.57 -18.21
N VAL A 667 11.03 -18.41 -17.37
CA VAL A 667 11.19 -19.23 -16.16
C VAL A 667 11.67 -18.40 -14.97
N PRO A 668 11.32 -18.76 -13.73
CA PRO A 668 11.91 -18.14 -12.54
C PRO A 668 13.43 -18.34 -12.49
N TRP A 669 14.13 -17.42 -11.83
CA TRP A 669 15.60 -17.40 -11.80
C TRP A 669 16.23 -18.72 -11.33
N ILE A 670 15.64 -19.35 -10.31
CA ILE A 670 16.17 -20.62 -9.79
C ILE A 670 16.18 -21.72 -10.86
N TRP A 671 15.17 -21.77 -11.73
CA TRP A 671 15.09 -22.75 -12.80
C TRP A 671 16.05 -22.44 -13.94
N ALA A 672 16.26 -21.16 -14.24
CA ALA A 672 17.31 -20.72 -15.17
C ALA A 672 18.71 -21.13 -14.67
N GLN A 673 18.99 -20.95 -13.38
CA GLN A 673 20.26 -21.36 -12.78
C GLN A 673 20.46 -22.89 -12.84
N ARG A 674 19.43 -23.67 -12.50
CA ARG A 674 19.49 -25.15 -12.56
C ARG A 674 19.70 -25.66 -13.97
N TYR A 675 19.01 -25.08 -14.95
CA TYR A 675 19.25 -25.38 -16.36
C TYR A 675 20.69 -25.08 -16.75
N ALA A 676 21.21 -23.89 -16.42
CA ALA A 676 22.55 -23.48 -16.80
C ALA A 676 23.62 -24.45 -16.26
N LEU A 677 23.46 -24.90 -15.02
CA LEU A 677 24.31 -25.92 -14.41
C LEU A 677 24.21 -27.27 -15.13
N TRP A 678 23.00 -27.72 -15.46
CA TRP A 678 22.78 -28.96 -16.21
C TRP A 678 23.40 -28.90 -17.62
N ALA A 679 23.34 -27.75 -18.28
CA ALA A 679 23.96 -27.50 -19.57
C ALA A 679 25.51 -27.35 -19.50
N GLY A 680 26.11 -27.50 -18.30
CA GLY A 680 27.55 -27.43 -18.11
C GLY A 680 28.12 -26.00 -18.14
N GLY A 681 27.30 -25.01 -17.82
CA GLY A 681 27.68 -23.60 -17.75
C GLY A 681 27.08 -22.89 -16.53
N ARG A 682 26.87 -21.59 -16.68
CA ARG A 682 26.27 -20.70 -15.67
C ARG A 682 25.47 -19.59 -16.33
N LEU A 683 24.68 -18.86 -15.55
CA LEU A 683 24.11 -17.60 -16.01
C LEU A 683 25.23 -16.56 -16.23
N PRO A 684 25.07 -15.63 -17.20
CA PRO A 684 26.02 -14.54 -17.40
C PRO A 684 26.05 -13.62 -16.19
N THR A 685 27.21 -13.07 -15.88
CA THR A 685 27.27 -11.85 -15.05
C THR A 685 26.66 -10.67 -15.82
N GLU A 686 26.25 -9.62 -15.12
CA GLU A 686 25.74 -8.40 -15.78
C GLU A 686 26.80 -7.74 -16.67
N ASP A 687 28.08 -7.93 -16.34
CA ASP A 687 29.26 -7.43 -17.05
C ASP A 687 29.43 -8.17 -18.37
N GLU A 688 29.42 -9.50 -18.32
CA GLU A 688 29.50 -10.35 -19.51
C GLU A 688 28.31 -10.13 -20.44
N TRP A 689 27.12 -9.97 -19.87
CA TRP A 689 25.91 -9.70 -20.64
C TRP A 689 26.01 -8.36 -21.38
N GLU A 690 26.37 -7.29 -20.67
CA GLU A 690 26.47 -5.96 -21.28
C GLU A 690 27.62 -5.90 -22.30
N PHE A 691 28.77 -6.50 -21.97
CA PHE A 691 29.88 -6.60 -22.89
C PHE A 691 29.47 -7.38 -24.14
N ALA A 692 28.81 -8.52 -24.02
CA ALA A 692 28.34 -9.31 -25.17
C ALA A 692 27.33 -8.54 -26.04
N ALA A 693 26.52 -7.66 -25.44
CA ALA A 693 25.58 -6.81 -26.16
C ALA A 693 26.28 -5.66 -26.92
N ARG A 694 27.26 -5.00 -26.29
CA ARG A 694 27.78 -3.70 -26.76
C ARG A 694 29.19 -3.76 -27.33
N GLY A 695 30.03 -4.67 -26.87
CA GLY A 695 31.47 -4.61 -27.09
C GLY A 695 32.11 -3.40 -26.41
N THR A 696 33.11 -2.80 -27.06
CA THR A 696 33.96 -1.75 -26.48
C THR A 696 33.71 -0.35 -27.06
N ASP A 697 32.76 -0.20 -27.99
CA ASP A 697 32.57 1.03 -28.76
C ASP A 697 31.51 1.99 -28.20
N GLY A 698 30.90 1.64 -27.07
CA GLY A 698 29.91 2.47 -26.38
C GLY A 698 28.49 2.41 -26.96
N ARG A 699 28.16 1.53 -27.92
CA ARG A 699 26.81 1.41 -28.50
C ARG A 699 25.71 1.20 -27.47
N TRP A 700 24.61 1.92 -27.55
CA TRP A 700 23.50 1.74 -26.61
C TRP A 700 22.64 0.53 -26.94
N PHE A 701 22.56 0.16 -28.21
CA PHE A 701 21.84 -1.01 -28.69
C PHE A 701 22.80 -2.00 -29.36
N PRO A 702 22.50 -3.31 -29.35
CA PRO A 702 23.40 -4.32 -29.89
C PRO A 702 23.82 -4.09 -31.34
N TRP A 703 22.87 -3.62 -32.15
CA TRP A 703 23.03 -3.33 -33.58
C TRP A 703 23.58 -1.92 -33.89
N GLY A 704 23.90 -1.10 -32.87
CA GLY A 704 24.47 0.24 -33.05
C GLY A 704 23.48 1.38 -32.90
N ALA A 705 23.58 2.39 -33.77
CA ALA A 705 22.91 3.69 -33.61
C ALA A 705 21.42 3.71 -34.02
N ALA A 706 20.95 2.72 -34.76
CA ALA A 706 19.58 2.73 -35.29
C ALA A 706 18.53 2.63 -34.16
N VAL A 707 17.42 3.34 -34.33
CA VAL A 707 16.28 3.35 -33.39
C VAL A 707 15.79 1.91 -33.11
N PRO A 708 15.49 1.57 -31.84
CA PRO A 708 14.95 0.26 -31.47
C PRO A 708 13.52 0.08 -31.95
N ALA A 709 13.37 -0.59 -33.08
CA ALA A 709 12.09 -0.95 -33.69
C ALA A 709 12.22 -2.26 -34.49
N PRO A 710 11.10 -2.97 -34.76
CA PRO A 710 11.09 -4.07 -35.72
C PRO A 710 11.70 -3.68 -37.08
N PRO A 711 12.47 -4.56 -37.73
CA PRO A 711 12.72 -5.96 -37.37
C PRO A 711 13.91 -6.17 -36.41
N ARG A 712 14.51 -5.11 -35.82
CA ARG A 712 15.74 -5.23 -35.01
C ARG A 712 15.50 -5.69 -33.57
N CYS A 713 14.33 -5.41 -33.03
CA CYS A 713 13.94 -5.88 -31.70
C CYS A 713 12.42 -6.09 -31.62
N LEU A 714 12.00 -7.08 -30.84
CA LEU A 714 10.61 -7.33 -30.51
C LEU A 714 10.26 -6.53 -29.24
N ALA A 715 9.50 -5.46 -29.38
CA ALA A 715 9.20 -4.53 -28.29
C ALA A 715 7.84 -3.84 -28.51
N ARG A 716 7.41 -2.98 -27.57
CA ARG A 716 6.18 -2.16 -27.65
C ARG A 716 4.92 -2.96 -28.04
N GLY A 717 4.64 -4.05 -27.32
CA GLY A 717 3.46 -4.90 -27.54
C GLY A 717 3.65 -5.99 -28.59
N SER A 718 4.88 -6.21 -29.07
CA SER A 718 5.19 -7.32 -29.97
C SER A 718 4.83 -8.67 -29.33
N ALA A 719 4.35 -9.63 -30.14
CA ALA A 719 4.20 -11.01 -29.70
C ALA A 719 5.57 -11.69 -29.56
N LEU A 720 5.68 -12.73 -28.73
CA LEU A 720 6.85 -13.60 -28.69
C LEU A 720 7.02 -14.31 -30.04
N HIS A 721 8.26 -14.51 -30.47
CA HIS A 721 8.58 -15.20 -31.70
C HIS A 721 9.62 -16.30 -31.45
N THR A 722 9.87 -17.13 -32.46
CA THR A 722 10.95 -18.12 -32.44
C THR A 722 12.30 -17.46 -32.16
N ILE A 723 13.13 -18.10 -31.32
CA ILE A 723 14.43 -17.59 -30.87
C ILE A 723 15.46 -17.29 -31.98
N THR A 724 15.18 -17.72 -33.22
CA THR A 724 16.02 -17.53 -34.41
C THR A 724 15.51 -16.46 -35.39
N ALA A 725 14.43 -15.75 -35.06
CA ALA A 725 13.77 -14.85 -36.01
C ALA A 725 14.50 -13.52 -36.22
N ASN A 726 15.23 -13.03 -35.20
CA ASN A 726 15.74 -11.67 -35.17
C ASN A 726 17.25 -11.59 -35.47
N ARG A 727 17.61 -11.75 -36.74
CA ARG A 727 19.00 -11.54 -37.21
C ARG A 727 19.41 -10.07 -37.30
N TRP A 728 18.46 -9.13 -37.31
CA TRP A 728 18.75 -7.70 -37.47
C TRP A 728 19.12 -7.02 -36.16
N GLY A 729 18.84 -7.65 -35.03
CA GLY A 729 19.21 -7.22 -33.69
C GLY A 729 20.54 -7.75 -33.17
N THR A 730 21.41 -8.26 -34.06
CA THR A 730 22.63 -8.98 -33.69
C THR A 730 23.67 -8.05 -33.05
N SER A 731 24.28 -8.50 -31.95
CA SER A 731 25.38 -7.83 -31.26
C SER A 731 26.70 -7.90 -32.06
N PRO A 732 27.74 -7.12 -31.72
CA PRO A 732 29.02 -7.19 -32.45
C PRO A 732 29.71 -8.56 -32.36
N PHE A 733 29.32 -9.41 -31.42
CA PHE A 733 29.85 -10.77 -31.26
C PHE A 733 28.91 -11.86 -31.81
N GLY A 734 27.84 -11.48 -32.51
CA GLY A 734 26.93 -12.43 -33.14
C GLY A 734 25.76 -12.89 -32.27
N VAL A 735 25.61 -12.34 -31.05
CA VAL A 735 24.54 -12.71 -30.11
C VAL A 735 23.24 -12.01 -30.51
N GLN A 736 22.14 -12.77 -30.61
CA GLN A 736 20.83 -12.27 -31.02
C GLN A 736 19.91 -12.07 -29.83
N ASP A 737 18.89 -11.22 -30.00
CA ASP A 737 17.91 -10.86 -28.98
C ASP A 737 18.57 -10.44 -27.66
N MET A 738 19.66 -9.67 -27.73
CA MET A 738 20.24 -9.07 -26.52
C MET A 738 19.32 -7.97 -25.98
N THR A 739 18.53 -7.29 -26.80
CA THR A 739 17.55 -6.31 -26.31
C THR A 739 16.18 -6.51 -26.94
N GLY A 740 15.13 -6.37 -26.13
CA GLY A 740 13.77 -6.75 -26.48
C GLY A 740 13.55 -8.27 -26.39
N HIS A 741 12.39 -8.72 -26.87
CA HIS A 741 11.88 -10.08 -26.78
C HIS A 741 11.61 -10.54 -25.34
N LEU A 742 12.65 -10.71 -24.52
CA LEU A 742 12.54 -11.03 -23.11
C LEU A 742 13.63 -10.31 -22.31
N TRP A 743 13.31 -9.98 -21.07
CA TRP A 743 14.32 -9.78 -20.04
C TRP A 743 15.15 -11.06 -19.84
N GLN A 744 16.39 -10.94 -19.40
CA GLN A 744 17.33 -12.07 -19.34
C GLN A 744 18.02 -12.16 -18.00
N TRP A 745 17.85 -13.29 -17.31
CA TRP A 745 18.49 -13.53 -16.02
C TRP A 745 20.02 -13.49 -16.09
N CYS A 746 20.62 -12.85 -15.09
CA CYS A 746 22.05 -12.82 -14.81
C CYS A 746 22.35 -13.53 -13.48
N SER A 747 23.61 -13.85 -13.22
CA SER A 747 24.04 -14.54 -12.00
C SER A 747 24.12 -13.64 -10.76
N GLY A 748 24.13 -12.32 -10.95
CA GLY A 748 24.23 -11.34 -9.87
C GLY A 748 22.89 -11.09 -9.16
N SER A 749 22.96 -10.39 -8.03
CA SER A 749 21.79 -9.89 -7.31
C SER A 749 21.94 -8.42 -6.96
N TYR A 750 20.80 -7.75 -6.75
CA TYR A 750 20.71 -6.41 -6.18
C TYR A 750 19.67 -6.43 -5.08
N ARG A 751 20.06 -6.05 -3.85
CA ARG A 751 19.20 -6.13 -2.65
C ARG A 751 18.49 -7.49 -2.54
N ASP A 752 19.26 -8.56 -2.66
CA ASP A 752 18.81 -9.96 -2.58
C ASP A 752 17.84 -10.42 -3.69
N HIS A 753 17.56 -9.58 -4.70
CA HIS A 753 16.80 -9.95 -5.88
C HIS A 753 17.72 -10.32 -7.05
N PRO A 754 17.42 -11.40 -7.80
CA PRO A 754 18.20 -11.75 -8.98
C PRO A 754 18.17 -10.66 -10.05
N GLN A 755 19.32 -10.39 -10.65
CA GLN A 755 19.45 -9.36 -11.69
C GLN A 755 19.07 -9.87 -13.07
N TYR A 756 18.55 -8.98 -13.91
CA TYR A 756 18.12 -9.28 -15.27
C TYR A 756 18.32 -8.08 -16.20
N ARG A 757 18.44 -8.32 -17.51
CA ARG A 757 18.84 -7.29 -18.51
C ARG A 757 18.06 -7.42 -19.83
N GLY A 758 18.01 -6.34 -20.62
CA GLY A 758 17.63 -6.37 -22.04
C GLY A 758 16.24 -5.86 -22.44
N GLY A 759 15.25 -5.84 -21.54
CA GLY A 759 13.88 -5.44 -21.86
C GLY A 759 13.03 -6.54 -22.52
N ASP A 760 11.76 -6.67 -22.11
CA ASP A 760 10.81 -7.60 -22.75
C ASP A 760 10.01 -6.95 -23.90
N THR A 761 9.03 -7.67 -24.44
CA THR A 761 8.17 -7.18 -25.52
C THR A 761 7.34 -5.93 -25.17
N ARG A 762 7.26 -5.52 -23.90
CA ARG A 762 6.57 -4.29 -23.48
C ARG A 762 7.54 -3.12 -23.26
N ALA A 763 8.85 -3.38 -23.30
CA ALA A 763 9.86 -2.36 -23.10
C ALA A 763 9.76 -1.25 -24.16
N ASN A 764 9.90 -0.01 -23.71
CA ASN A 764 10.07 1.16 -24.58
C ASN A 764 11.57 1.37 -24.90
N ALA A 765 11.88 2.35 -25.75
CA ALA A 765 13.25 2.63 -26.17
C ALA A 765 14.22 2.94 -25.01
N TYR A 766 13.73 3.38 -23.85
CA TYR A 766 14.57 3.60 -22.68
C TYR A 766 15.08 2.25 -22.13
N PHE A 767 14.18 1.32 -21.86
CA PHE A 767 14.51 0.00 -21.27
C PHE A 767 15.22 -0.96 -22.24
N LEU A 768 15.22 -0.65 -23.54
CA LEU A 768 15.90 -1.44 -24.57
C LEU A 768 17.40 -1.10 -24.71
N ARG A 769 17.92 -0.12 -23.96
CA ARG A 769 19.38 0.13 -23.95
C ARG A 769 20.08 -1.00 -23.22
N ALA A 770 21.18 -1.49 -23.79
CA ALA A 770 22.01 -2.53 -23.20
C ALA A 770 22.67 -2.13 -21.87
N THR A 771 22.70 -0.84 -21.56
CA THR A 771 23.21 -0.29 -20.29
C THR A 771 22.23 -0.36 -19.14
N VAL A 772 20.92 -0.47 -19.41
CA VAL A 772 19.89 -0.37 -18.36
C VAL A 772 20.00 -1.49 -17.37
N ARG A 773 20.12 -1.13 -16.09
CA ARG A 773 20.21 -2.05 -14.97
C ARG A 773 19.00 -1.87 -14.05
N PRO A 774 17.97 -2.73 -14.14
CA PRO A 774 16.84 -2.70 -13.24
C PRO A 774 17.31 -2.92 -11.79
N LEU A 775 16.94 -2.00 -10.90
CA LEU A 775 17.28 -2.06 -9.48
C LEU A 775 16.14 -2.68 -8.65
N GLU A 776 15.42 -3.62 -9.25
CA GLU A 776 14.16 -4.18 -8.76
C GLU A 776 14.06 -5.68 -9.08
N SER A 777 13.05 -6.36 -8.52
CA SER A 777 12.80 -7.79 -8.76
C SER A 777 11.92 -7.97 -9.99
N ALA A 778 12.33 -8.82 -10.92
CA ALA A 778 11.56 -9.06 -12.14
C ALA A 778 10.16 -9.65 -11.87
N GLU A 779 10.04 -10.43 -10.79
CA GLU A 779 8.79 -11.05 -10.35
C GLU A 779 7.76 -10.00 -9.90
N HIS A 780 8.21 -8.90 -9.29
CA HIS A 780 7.34 -7.80 -8.86
C HIS A 780 6.83 -6.97 -10.04
N CYS A 781 7.61 -6.87 -11.12
CA CYS A 781 7.27 -6.07 -12.29
C CYS A 781 6.44 -6.86 -13.33
N GLY A 782 6.09 -8.13 -13.03
CA GLY A 782 5.37 -9.01 -13.95
C GLY A 782 6.11 -9.21 -15.28
N HIS A 783 7.43 -9.12 -15.28
CA HIS A 783 8.26 -9.17 -16.48
C HIS A 783 8.33 -10.56 -17.10
N LEU A 784 8.38 -10.62 -18.43
CA LEU A 784 8.70 -11.86 -19.12
C LEU A 784 10.21 -12.03 -19.12
N VAL A 785 10.72 -12.97 -18.31
CA VAL A 785 12.15 -13.19 -18.14
C VAL A 785 12.55 -14.58 -18.63
N GLY A 786 13.39 -14.59 -19.66
CA GLY A 786 14.11 -15.77 -20.11
C GLY A 786 15.56 -15.71 -19.67
N PHE A 787 16.43 -16.45 -20.35
CA PHE A 787 17.84 -16.51 -20.00
C PHE A 787 18.67 -17.10 -21.13
N ARG A 788 19.99 -17.03 -20.94
CA ARG A 788 21.02 -17.64 -21.76
C ARG A 788 22.12 -18.19 -20.86
N VAL A 789 22.90 -19.13 -21.37
CA VAL A 789 24.01 -19.77 -20.66
C VAL A 789 25.34 -19.23 -21.16
N VAL A 790 26.30 -19.10 -20.25
CA VAL A 790 27.71 -18.84 -20.56
C VAL A 790 28.61 -19.93 -20.01
N ARG A 791 29.77 -20.11 -20.64
CA ARG A 791 30.83 -21.04 -20.23
C ARG A 791 32.18 -20.37 -20.41
N ASP A 792 33.08 -20.53 -19.45
CA ASP A 792 34.44 -20.01 -19.57
C ASP A 792 35.15 -20.68 -20.77
N ALA A 793 35.98 -19.94 -21.52
CA ALA A 793 36.61 -20.43 -22.75
C ALA A 793 37.97 -21.11 -22.55
N ALA A 794 38.36 -21.36 -21.29
CA ALA A 794 39.67 -21.91 -20.89
C ALA A 794 40.00 -23.27 -21.51
#